data_AF-A0A1I0H2G6-F1
#
_entry.id   AF-A0A1I0H2G6-F1
#
_cell.length_a   1.000
_cell.length_b   1.000
_cell.length_c   1.000
_cell.angle_alpha   90.00
_cell.angle_beta   90.00
_cell.angle_gamma   90.00
#
_symmetry.space_group_name_H-M   'P 1'
#
loop_
_entity.id
_entity.type
_entity.pdbx_description
1 polymer ?
#
loop_
_entity_poly.entity_id
_entity_poly.type
_entity_poly.pdbx_seq_one_letter_code
_entity_poly.pdbx_strand_id
1 'polypeptide(L)'
;MCGFAGFLRTLSTPDRDAHEGWLAEMGHAIRHRGPDAGSRWFDDHVAMVHRRLSILDLTNAGIQPMTSASGRYIIAFNGEIYNYRELRQALIADGVTFRTRTDTEVLLALFEQRGVDCLDALNGMFAIAIWDTSARQLFLARDRLGKKPLYYYRENGRFAFASEIKALLPAPFVRTELRPDAVKDFFAYQYVPDPKSIYRNIHKLRPGHWLITNGDELRQHQYWNVSFASPSTSSEDELKAGLYDLINDAVRLRMVSEVPLGAFLSGGVDSSAVVGLMAGQGTRPVTTCSIGFDSKRFDEVEWARKVAGQFGTDHHEFTVRENVAANIDGIARYFDEPFADPSFVPTYFVSQLARQKVTVALAGDGGDENFAGYSKYRIDQTENRLRRLFPGPLRRALFPGLGRMAGRIGSPATRKAESLLGTLAMDPDRAFFTTNCFFRQSLWDELVRDDLRRETAEYDPAEITRAHYADADTDDHLGKILYTDLKTYLPGDILVKVDRMSMAHSLETRAPLLDYRVVEYAASLPSALKLHRGEKKYLLKKSFEGMLPDDVLYRQKMGFSVPLAHWLRHEIRGLADGVFSDDGGGLAECFDMNKVRQLWQRHLQGQDHHTQELWSMVAFELWWRAYQKGERHGKAT
;
A
#
# COMPACT_ATOMS: atom_id res chain seq x y z
N MET A 1 8.67 13.41 -3.07
CA MET A 1 8.36 12.12 -3.70
C MET A 1 8.49 12.16 -5.20
N CYS A 2 9.25 11.22 -5.75
CA CYS A 2 9.69 11.24 -7.13
C CYS A 2 9.06 10.08 -7.92
N GLY A 3 9.49 9.92 -9.16
CA GLY A 3 9.31 8.70 -9.93
C GLY A 3 10.54 8.45 -10.78
N PHE A 4 10.85 7.19 -11.04
CA PHE A 4 11.85 6.81 -12.02
C PHE A 4 11.37 5.66 -12.87
N ALA A 5 11.99 5.53 -14.02
CA ALA A 5 11.81 4.39 -14.91
C ALA A 5 13.07 4.17 -15.75
N GLY A 6 13.19 2.99 -16.34
CA GLY A 6 14.32 2.68 -17.20
C GLY A 6 14.27 1.26 -17.74
N PHE A 7 15.23 0.94 -18.59
CA PHE A 7 15.37 -0.38 -19.19
C PHE A 7 16.81 -0.67 -19.60
N LEU A 8 17.16 -1.96 -19.64
CA LEU A 8 18.44 -2.40 -20.17
C LEU A 8 18.41 -2.35 -21.70
N ARG A 9 19.50 -1.87 -22.29
CA ARG A 9 19.75 -1.79 -23.74
C ARG A 9 20.58 -3.01 -24.16
N THR A 10 20.03 -4.21 -24.03
CA THR A 10 20.69 -5.46 -24.45
C THR A 10 20.50 -5.69 -25.95
N LEU A 11 21.07 -6.78 -26.49
CA LEU A 11 20.79 -7.22 -27.88
C LEU A 11 19.31 -7.62 -28.07
N SER A 12 18.63 -8.01 -27.00
CA SER A 12 17.21 -8.37 -27.03
C SER A 12 16.28 -7.16 -27.02
N THR A 13 16.80 -5.97 -26.72
CA THR A 13 16.04 -4.71 -26.73
C THR A 13 15.98 -4.16 -28.16
N PRO A 14 14.80 -4.08 -28.79
CA PRO A 14 14.66 -3.69 -30.19
C PRO A 14 14.91 -2.20 -30.39
N ASP A 15 15.09 -1.79 -31.65
CA ASP A 15 14.98 -0.40 -32.11
C ASP A 15 15.76 0.64 -31.29
N ARG A 16 17.09 0.50 -31.25
CA ARG A 16 18.00 1.38 -30.49
C ARG A 16 17.78 2.87 -30.73
N ASP A 17 17.40 3.27 -31.95
CA ASP A 17 17.15 4.67 -32.32
C ASP A 17 15.88 5.24 -31.67
N ALA A 18 14.92 4.39 -31.30
CA ALA A 18 13.66 4.81 -30.66
C ALA A 18 13.79 4.94 -29.13
N HIS A 19 14.88 4.45 -28.53
CA HIS A 19 15.06 4.38 -27.07
C HIS A 19 14.93 5.72 -26.37
N GLU A 20 15.43 6.81 -26.97
CA GLU A 20 15.32 8.14 -26.37
C GLU A 20 13.84 8.59 -26.27
N GLY A 21 13.07 8.32 -27.33
CA GLY A 21 11.64 8.61 -27.38
C GLY A 21 10.87 7.80 -26.33
N TRP A 22 11.13 6.50 -26.24
CA TRP A 22 10.53 5.65 -25.21
C TRP A 22 10.83 6.21 -23.81
N LEU A 23 12.09 6.50 -23.53
CA LEU A 23 12.52 7.00 -22.23
C LEU A 23 11.88 8.35 -21.86
N ALA A 24 11.67 9.24 -22.84
CA ALA A 24 10.97 10.50 -22.64
C ALA A 24 9.50 10.28 -22.24
N GLU A 25 8.80 9.39 -22.93
CA GLU A 25 7.41 9.01 -22.64
C GLU A 25 7.27 8.27 -21.30
N MET A 26 8.21 7.39 -20.97
CA MET A 26 8.28 6.76 -19.63
C MET A 26 8.36 7.85 -18.54
N GLY A 27 9.18 8.88 -18.75
CA GLY A 27 9.25 10.02 -17.84
C GLY A 27 7.98 10.87 -17.83
N HIS A 28 7.28 11.03 -18.96
CA HIS A 28 6.02 11.77 -19.02
C HIS A 28 4.92 11.07 -18.22
N ALA A 29 4.81 9.74 -18.32
CA ALA A 29 3.81 8.92 -17.67
C ALA A 29 3.80 9.01 -16.12
N ILE A 30 4.92 9.41 -15.51
CA ILE A 30 5.08 9.59 -14.05
C ILE A 30 5.32 11.05 -13.63
N ARG A 31 5.02 12.02 -14.50
CA ARG A 31 5.21 13.45 -14.21
C ARG A 31 4.38 13.93 -13.02
N HIS A 32 3.19 13.36 -12.78
CA HIS A 32 2.35 13.69 -11.62
C HIS A 32 3.07 13.43 -10.29
N ARG A 33 4.00 12.48 -10.25
CA ARG A 33 4.78 12.20 -9.05
C ARG A 33 5.79 13.31 -8.77
N GLY A 34 6.54 13.71 -9.79
CA GLY A 34 7.63 14.69 -9.68
C GLY A 34 7.54 15.77 -10.75
N PRO A 35 6.74 16.83 -10.52
CA PRO A 35 6.49 17.85 -11.53
C PRO A 35 7.59 18.91 -11.65
N ASP A 36 8.50 19.01 -10.68
CA ASP A 36 9.39 20.17 -10.52
C ASP A 36 10.60 20.11 -11.45
N ALA A 37 11.22 18.93 -11.58
CA ALA A 37 12.39 18.73 -12.42
C ALA A 37 12.49 17.27 -12.89
N GLY A 38 13.41 16.99 -13.79
CA GLY A 38 13.72 15.63 -14.21
C GLY A 38 14.84 15.61 -15.24
N SER A 39 15.55 14.49 -15.31
CA SER A 39 16.57 14.28 -16.32
C SER A 39 16.51 12.85 -16.84
N ARG A 40 17.24 12.62 -17.93
CA ARG A 40 17.44 11.34 -18.59
C ARG A 40 18.93 11.05 -18.58
N TRP A 41 19.29 9.80 -18.36
CA TRP A 41 20.65 9.31 -18.45
C TRP A 41 20.63 7.99 -19.23
N PHE A 42 21.54 7.83 -20.19
CA PHE A 42 21.65 6.60 -20.96
C PHE A 42 23.09 6.39 -21.39
N ASP A 43 23.52 5.13 -21.40
CA ASP A 43 24.76 4.63 -22.01
C ASP A 43 24.42 3.49 -22.96
N ASP A 44 25.41 2.77 -23.51
CA ASP A 44 25.16 1.67 -24.45
C ASP A 44 24.36 0.48 -23.88
N HIS A 45 24.22 0.38 -22.56
CA HIS A 45 23.73 -0.78 -21.82
C HIS A 45 22.47 -0.50 -20.99
N VAL A 46 22.16 0.75 -20.63
CA VAL A 46 20.96 1.11 -19.87
C VAL A 46 20.45 2.50 -20.25
N ALA A 47 19.15 2.70 -20.07
CA ALA A 47 18.46 3.97 -20.17
C ALA A 47 17.66 4.21 -18.88
N MET A 48 17.79 5.39 -18.28
CA MET A 48 17.16 5.77 -16.99
C MET A 48 16.58 7.18 -17.06
N VAL A 49 15.39 7.36 -16.51
CA VAL A 49 14.73 8.66 -16.39
C VAL A 49 14.24 8.86 -14.97
N HIS A 50 14.25 10.11 -14.51
CA HIS A 50 13.73 10.49 -13.21
C HIS A 50 12.87 11.75 -13.31
N ARG A 51 11.84 11.80 -12.47
CA ARG A 51 10.94 12.93 -12.23
C ARG A 51 10.99 13.27 -10.76
N ARG A 52 11.30 14.53 -10.45
CA ARG A 52 11.62 15.02 -9.11
C ARG A 52 10.49 15.89 -8.57
N LEU A 53 10.06 15.59 -7.34
CA LEU A 53 9.44 16.56 -6.44
C LEU A 53 10.53 17.02 -5.47
N SER A 54 10.83 18.30 -5.48
CA SER A 54 11.96 18.87 -4.73
C SER A 54 11.52 19.18 -3.29
N ILE A 55 12.03 18.41 -2.33
CA ILE A 55 11.73 18.57 -0.89
C ILE A 55 12.97 18.99 -0.10
N LEU A 56 14.11 18.36 -0.41
CA LEU A 56 15.44 18.69 0.12
C LEU A 56 16.33 19.17 -1.02
N ASP A 57 17.10 20.24 -0.78
CA ASP A 57 17.98 20.90 -1.73
C ASP A 57 17.22 21.33 -3.00
N LEU A 58 16.49 22.44 -2.92
CA LEU A 58 15.63 22.94 -4.01
C LEU A 58 16.41 23.40 -5.27
N THR A 59 17.74 23.28 -5.27
CA THR A 59 18.57 23.61 -6.43
C THR A 59 18.60 22.49 -7.47
N ASN A 60 19.18 22.79 -8.64
CA ASN A 60 19.42 21.80 -9.69
C ASN A 60 20.45 20.73 -9.30
N ALA A 61 21.19 20.92 -8.20
CA ALA A 61 22.20 19.95 -7.75
C ALA A 61 21.57 18.60 -7.35
N GLY A 62 20.31 18.60 -6.92
CA GLY A 62 19.57 17.38 -6.58
C GLY A 62 18.84 16.71 -7.74
N ILE A 63 19.07 17.13 -8.99
CA ILE A 63 18.48 16.48 -10.18
C ILE A 63 19.08 15.07 -10.34
N GLN A 64 18.21 14.14 -10.73
CA GLN A 64 18.56 12.74 -10.98
C GLN A 64 18.18 12.36 -12.43
N PRO A 65 18.75 11.29 -13.02
CA PRO A 65 19.75 10.38 -12.45
C PRO A 65 21.05 11.06 -12.02
N MET A 66 21.54 10.76 -10.81
CA MET A 66 22.71 11.40 -10.20
C MET A 66 23.95 10.52 -10.34
N THR A 67 25.09 11.11 -10.64
CA THR A 67 26.37 10.42 -10.79
C THR A 67 27.20 10.52 -9.51
N SER A 68 27.79 9.41 -9.08
CA SER A 68 28.69 9.29 -7.92
C SER A 68 29.96 10.13 -8.06
N ALA A 69 30.72 10.26 -6.97
CA ALA A 69 31.95 11.03 -6.96
C ALA A 69 33.02 10.45 -7.90
N SER A 70 33.14 9.12 -7.96
CA SER A 70 34.04 8.40 -8.88
C SER A 70 33.54 8.36 -10.33
N GLY A 71 32.28 8.68 -10.58
CA GLY A 71 31.64 8.49 -11.89
C GLY A 71 31.18 7.05 -12.17
N ARG A 72 31.46 6.08 -11.30
CA ARG A 72 31.13 4.67 -11.52
C ARG A 72 29.64 4.37 -11.41
N TYR A 73 28.98 4.92 -10.40
CA TYR A 73 27.59 4.64 -10.07
C TYR A 73 26.65 5.76 -10.49
N ILE A 74 25.50 5.38 -11.06
CA ILE A 74 24.42 6.29 -11.46
C ILE A 74 23.14 5.89 -10.72
N ILE A 75 22.52 6.81 -9.98
CA ILE A 75 21.33 6.53 -9.17
C ILE A 75 20.08 7.24 -9.69
N ALA A 76 18.96 6.53 -9.71
CA ALA A 76 17.62 7.10 -9.66
C ALA A 76 16.90 6.60 -8.41
N PHE A 77 16.40 7.55 -7.62
CA PHE A 77 15.91 7.33 -6.26
C PHE A 77 14.54 7.96 -6.08
N ASN A 78 13.63 7.18 -5.51
CA ASN A 78 12.31 7.63 -5.13
C ASN A 78 12.08 7.32 -3.64
N GLY A 79 12.23 8.33 -2.79
CA GLY A 79 12.13 8.13 -1.35
C GLY A 79 12.69 9.27 -0.54
N GLU A 80 12.91 8.97 0.73
CA GLU A 80 13.59 9.82 1.72
C GLU A 80 14.41 8.91 2.65
N ILE A 81 15.68 9.24 2.87
CA ILE A 81 16.53 8.64 3.91
C ILE A 81 16.52 9.56 5.12
N TYR A 82 15.68 9.27 6.11
CA TYR A 82 15.45 10.18 7.24
C TYR A 82 16.67 10.38 8.15
N ASN A 83 17.55 9.38 8.25
CA ASN A 83 18.81 9.48 9.00
C ASN A 83 20.02 9.94 8.15
N TYR A 84 19.78 10.60 7.01
CA TYR A 84 20.86 11.02 6.11
C TYR A 84 21.84 11.99 6.76
N ARG A 85 21.43 12.78 7.76
CA ARG A 85 22.32 13.77 8.41
C ARG A 85 23.37 13.06 9.25
N GLU A 86 22.96 12.05 10.01
CA GLU A 86 23.84 11.20 10.81
C GLU A 86 24.80 10.42 9.91
N LEU A 87 24.29 9.81 8.83
CA LEU A 87 25.09 9.10 7.84
C LEU A 87 26.09 10.02 7.13
N ARG A 88 25.68 11.24 6.78
CA ARG A 88 26.54 12.23 6.15
C ARG A 88 27.71 12.61 7.05
N GLN A 89 27.49 12.82 8.35
CA GLN A 89 28.56 13.15 9.28
C GLN A 89 29.56 12.01 9.43
N ALA A 90 29.09 10.77 9.49
CA ALA A 90 29.97 9.60 9.49
C ALA A 90 30.84 9.54 8.22
N LEU A 91 30.23 9.72 7.04
CA LEU A 91 30.96 9.72 5.77
C LEU A 91 31.95 10.89 5.64
N ILE A 92 31.62 12.08 6.17
CA ILE A 92 32.57 13.21 6.22
C ILE A 92 33.77 12.86 7.11
N ALA A 93 33.54 12.21 8.25
CA ALA A 93 34.62 11.75 9.12
C ALA A 93 35.53 10.72 8.42
N ASP A 94 34.97 9.93 7.50
CA ASP A 94 35.70 8.99 6.63
C ASP A 94 36.34 9.67 5.39
N GLY A 95 36.29 11.00 5.29
CA GLY A 95 36.93 11.79 4.25
C GLY A 95 36.08 12.03 2.99
N VAL A 96 34.80 11.68 2.99
CA VAL A 96 33.90 11.92 1.85
C VAL A 96 33.53 13.41 1.75
N THR A 97 33.70 13.96 0.56
CA THR A 97 33.24 15.32 0.22
C THR A 97 31.93 15.27 -0.57
N PHE A 98 30.97 16.11 -0.20
CA PHE A 98 29.65 16.18 -0.82
C PHE A 98 29.47 17.47 -1.65
N ARG A 99 28.81 17.35 -2.81
CA ARG A 99 28.49 18.43 -3.75
C ARG A 99 27.12 19.05 -3.49
N THR A 100 26.20 18.27 -2.93
CA THR A 100 24.79 18.61 -2.70
C THR A 100 24.45 18.50 -1.22
N ARG A 101 23.23 18.90 -0.85
CA ARG A 101 22.66 18.67 0.49
C ARG A 101 21.57 17.60 0.49
N THR A 102 21.42 16.87 -0.61
CA THR A 102 20.42 15.81 -0.74
C THR A 102 20.81 14.57 0.06
N ASP A 103 19.78 13.87 0.53
CA ASP A 103 19.88 12.51 1.07
C ASP A 103 20.33 11.50 -0.01
N THR A 104 19.98 11.75 -1.28
CA THR A 104 20.36 10.93 -2.43
C THR A 104 21.87 10.81 -2.58
N GLU A 105 22.62 11.90 -2.45
CA GLU A 105 24.07 11.86 -2.55
C GLU A 105 24.71 11.10 -1.38
N VAL A 106 24.13 11.21 -0.18
CA VAL A 106 24.55 10.44 1.01
C VAL A 106 24.34 8.94 0.77
N LEU A 107 23.18 8.55 0.25
CA LEU A 107 22.89 7.17 -0.13
C LEU A 107 23.89 6.66 -1.18
N LEU A 108 24.16 7.44 -2.22
CA LEU A 108 25.06 7.03 -3.30
C LEU A 108 26.50 6.86 -2.81
N ALA A 109 26.98 7.78 -1.97
CA ALA A 109 28.31 7.67 -1.35
C ALA A 109 28.41 6.46 -0.40
N LEU A 110 27.35 6.18 0.37
CA LEU A 110 27.30 5.01 1.25
C LEU A 110 27.31 3.69 0.45
N PHE A 111 26.57 3.64 -0.66
CA PHE A 111 26.57 2.49 -1.57
C PHE A 111 27.93 2.31 -2.24
N GLU A 112 28.61 3.40 -2.61
CA GLU A 112 29.96 3.33 -3.19
C GLU A 112 30.98 2.71 -2.23
N GLN A 113 30.86 2.95 -0.92
CA GLN A 113 31.75 2.37 0.09
C GLN A 113 31.37 0.95 0.51
N ARG A 114 30.06 0.65 0.64
CA ARG A 114 29.57 -0.58 1.29
C ARG A 114 28.82 -1.53 0.35
N GLY A 115 28.58 -1.12 -0.89
CA GLY A 115 27.72 -1.85 -1.82
C GLY A 115 26.32 -2.06 -1.22
N VAL A 116 25.80 -3.28 -1.40
CA VAL A 116 24.46 -3.69 -0.95
C VAL A 116 24.27 -3.57 0.57
N ASP A 117 25.33 -3.73 1.35
CA ASP A 117 25.27 -3.68 2.82
C ASP A 117 24.94 -2.28 3.36
N CYS A 118 24.90 -1.25 2.48
CA CYS A 118 24.42 0.07 2.86
C CYS A 118 22.95 0.04 3.34
N LEU A 119 22.13 -0.88 2.84
CA LEU A 119 20.69 -0.95 3.11
C LEU A 119 20.37 -1.12 4.60
N ASP A 120 21.23 -1.81 5.34
CA ASP A 120 21.07 -2.04 6.78
C ASP A 120 21.10 -0.74 7.58
N ALA A 121 21.90 0.23 7.14
CA ALA A 121 22.06 1.52 7.81
C ALA A 121 20.96 2.53 7.47
N LEU A 122 20.13 2.28 6.44
CA LEU A 122 19.13 3.24 5.98
C LEU A 122 17.88 3.21 6.86
N ASN A 123 17.52 4.35 7.46
CA ASN A 123 16.17 4.59 7.97
C ASN A 123 15.41 5.45 6.96
N GLY A 124 14.47 4.87 6.22
CA GLY A 124 13.79 5.60 5.17
C GLY A 124 12.61 4.86 4.56
N MET A 125 11.99 5.54 3.60
CA MET A 125 11.06 4.95 2.64
C MET A 125 11.69 5.13 1.26
N PHE A 126 11.83 4.08 0.46
CA PHE A 126 12.62 4.17 -0.76
C PHE A 126 12.34 3.07 -1.77
N ALA A 127 12.45 3.47 -3.03
CA ALA A 127 12.80 2.61 -4.14
C ALA A 127 14.09 3.15 -4.77
N ILE A 128 15.04 2.27 -5.04
CA ILE A 128 16.39 2.61 -5.51
C ILE A 128 16.63 1.89 -6.82
N ALA A 129 17.21 2.60 -7.80
CA ALA A 129 17.84 2.02 -8.98
C ALA A 129 19.26 2.58 -9.10
N ILE A 130 20.28 1.72 -9.07
CA ILE A 130 21.69 2.09 -9.23
C ILE A 130 22.28 1.28 -10.39
N TRP A 131 22.84 1.97 -11.36
CA TRP A 131 23.65 1.38 -12.43
C TRP A 131 25.12 1.45 -12.07
N ASP A 132 25.80 0.30 -12.10
CA ASP A 132 27.25 0.20 -12.03
C ASP A 132 27.83 0.14 -13.44
N THR A 133 28.45 1.24 -13.89
CA THR A 133 29.03 1.35 -15.24
C THR A 133 30.23 0.43 -15.47
N SER A 134 30.93 0.03 -14.40
CA SER A 134 32.09 -0.86 -14.49
C SER A 134 31.65 -2.32 -14.56
N ALA A 135 30.77 -2.74 -13.64
CA ALA A 135 30.27 -4.11 -13.60
C ALA A 135 29.17 -4.38 -14.66
N ARG A 136 28.58 -3.32 -15.23
CA ARG A 136 27.42 -3.36 -16.14
C ARG A 136 26.23 -4.08 -15.50
N GLN A 137 25.93 -3.69 -14.27
CA GLN A 137 24.86 -4.30 -13.47
C GLN A 137 23.91 -3.23 -12.94
N LEU A 138 22.61 -3.54 -13.03
CA LEU A 138 21.54 -2.77 -12.43
C LEU A 138 21.19 -3.37 -11.08
N PHE A 139 21.33 -2.57 -10.03
CA PHE A 139 20.86 -2.85 -8.68
C PHE A 139 19.53 -2.13 -8.44
N LEU A 140 18.54 -2.86 -7.97
CA LEU A 140 17.23 -2.36 -7.56
C LEU A 140 16.99 -2.72 -6.09
N ALA A 141 16.44 -1.81 -5.29
CA ALA A 141 16.04 -2.12 -3.91
C ALA A 141 14.73 -1.42 -3.51
N ARG A 142 13.92 -2.09 -2.71
CA ARG A 142 12.67 -1.57 -2.15
C ARG A 142 12.72 -1.59 -0.63
N ASP A 143 12.21 -0.53 0.01
CA ASP A 143 12.25 -0.39 1.46
C ASP A 143 11.58 -1.54 2.21
N ARG A 144 11.92 -1.64 3.50
CA ARG A 144 11.53 -2.71 4.43
C ARG A 144 10.04 -3.06 4.39
N LEU A 145 9.18 -2.05 4.28
CA LEU A 145 7.73 -2.19 4.36
C LEU A 145 7.03 -2.00 3.01
N GLY A 146 7.78 -1.68 1.95
CA GLY A 146 7.24 -1.49 0.61
C GLY A 146 6.48 -0.18 0.45
N LYS A 147 6.80 0.85 1.25
CA LYS A 147 6.16 2.17 1.18
C LYS A 147 6.28 2.76 -0.21
N LYS A 148 7.43 2.59 -0.86
CA LYS A 148 7.64 3.05 -2.23
C LYS A 148 7.50 1.93 -3.24
N PRO A 149 6.78 2.17 -4.33
CA PRO A 149 6.51 1.17 -5.34
C PRO A 149 7.73 0.95 -6.24
N LEU A 150 7.93 -0.30 -6.64
CA LEU A 150 8.98 -0.67 -7.58
C LEU A 150 8.55 -1.92 -8.35
N TYR A 151 8.35 -1.74 -9.64
CA TYR A 151 7.95 -2.77 -10.60
C TYR A 151 9.10 -3.06 -11.56
N TYR A 152 9.15 -4.28 -12.07
CA TYR A 152 10.04 -4.65 -13.15
C TYR A 152 9.36 -5.60 -14.15
N TYR A 153 9.71 -5.45 -15.42
CA TYR A 153 9.37 -6.36 -16.51
C TYR A 153 10.54 -7.28 -16.80
N ARG A 154 10.27 -8.57 -17.05
CA ARG A 154 11.29 -9.48 -17.56
C ARG A 154 10.70 -10.50 -18.54
N GLU A 155 11.26 -10.56 -19.74
CA GLU A 155 10.93 -11.58 -20.74
C GLU A 155 12.06 -11.70 -21.77
N ASN A 156 12.53 -12.90 -22.09
CA ASN A 156 13.46 -13.17 -23.21
C ASN A 156 14.72 -12.24 -23.23
N GLY A 157 15.35 -12.00 -22.08
CA GLY A 157 16.53 -11.13 -21.96
C GLY A 157 16.24 -9.62 -22.01
N ARG A 158 14.96 -9.23 -22.07
CA ARG A 158 14.51 -7.83 -21.95
C ARG A 158 14.16 -7.53 -20.51
N PHE A 159 14.59 -6.37 -20.04
CA PHE A 159 14.36 -5.93 -18.68
C PHE A 159 14.02 -4.43 -18.62
N ALA A 160 12.94 -4.09 -17.94
CA ALA A 160 12.54 -2.71 -17.66
C ALA A 160 12.11 -2.58 -16.19
N PHE A 161 12.20 -1.38 -15.63
CA PHE A 161 11.85 -1.11 -14.23
C PHE A 161 11.22 0.28 -14.09
N ALA A 162 10.33 0.44 -13.12
CA ALA A 162 9.66 1.71 -12.87
C ALA A 162 9.01 1.81 -11.49
N SER A 163 8.73 3.04 -11.06
CA SER A 163 7.90 3.32 -9.88
C SER A 163 6.40 3.02 -10.11
N GLU A 164 5.93 3.05 -11.36
CA GLU A 164 4.53 2.81 -11.76
C GLU A 164 4.52 1.97 -13.05
N ILE A 165 3.59 1.02 -13.18
CA ILE A 165 3.50 0.15 -14.37
C ILE A 165 3.25 0.99 -15.62
N LYS A 166 2.46 2.07 -15.53
CA LYS A 166 2.21 2.96 -16.68
C LYS A 166 3.49 3.56 -17.28
N ALA A 167 4.58 3.64 -16.52
CA ALA A 167 5.87 4.08 -17.03
C ALA A 167 6.69 2.96 -17.70
N LEU A 168 6.25 1.70 -17.66
CA LEU A 168 6.82 0.61 -18.45
C LEU A 168 6.19 0.53 -19.85
N LEU A 169 4.91 0.89 -19.98
CA LEU A 169 4.11 0.73 -21.19
C LEU A 169 4.62 1.48 -22.44
N PRO A 170 5.32 2.62 -22.33
CA PRO A 170 5.88 3.28 -23.51
C PRO A 170 6.99 2.47 -24.21
N ALA A 171 7.57 1.47 -23.55
CA ALA A 171 8.52 0.56 -24.18
C ALA A 171 7.75 -0.57 -24.90
N PRO A 172 7.78 -0.65 -26.25
CA PRO A 172 6.88 -1.49 -27.04
C PRO A 172 7.12 -3.00 -26.86
N PHE A 173 8.25 -3.38 -26.24
CA PHE A 173 8.52 -4.77 -25.90
C PHE A 173 7.86 -5.22 -24.58
N VAL A 174 7.32 -4.29 -23.78
CA VAL A 174 6.58 -4.60 -22.56
C VAL A 174 5.17 -5.04 -22.95
N ARG A 175 4.86 -6.30 -22.67
CA ARG A 175 3.53 -6.88 -22.95
C ARG A 175 2.64 -6.83 -21.71
N THR A 176 1.37 -6.50 -21.94
CA THR A 176 0.31 -6.36 -20.93
C THR A 176 -0.63 -7.58 -20.91
N GLU A 177 -0.06 -8.76 -21.14
CA GLU A 177 -0.79 -10.04 -21.09
C GLU A 177 -1.27 -10.31 -19.65
N LEU A 178 -2.57 -10.52 -19.50
CA LEU A 178 -3.18 -10.75 -18.19
C LEU A 178 -2.78 -12.08 -17.59
N ARG A 179 -2.65 -12.07 -16.26
CA ARG A 179 -2.32 -13.23 -15.44
C ARG A 179 -3.60 -13.77 -14.76
N PRO A 180 -4.13 -14.94 -15.16
CA PRO A 180 -5.42 -15.47 -14.69
C PRO A 180 -5.53 -15.62 -13.17
N ASP A 181 -4.47 -16.13 -12.54
CA ASP A 181 -4.38 -16.27 -11.07
C ASP A 181 -4.36 -14.90 -10.37
N ALA A 182 -3.71 -13.88 -10.95
CA ALA A 182 -3.76 -12.52 -10.39
C ALA A 182 -5.13 -11.86 -10.52
N VAL A 183 -5.90 -12.18 -11.58
CA VAL A 183 -7.30 -11.74 -11.68
C VAL A 183 -8.11 -12.34 -10.52
N LYS A 184 -7.95 -13.64 -10.26
CA LYS A 184 -8.61 -14.31 -9.13
C LYS A 184 -8.17 -13.75 -7.78
N ASP A 185 -6.87 -13.44 -7.61
CA ASP A 185 -6.36 -12.77 -6.42
C ASP A 185 -6.98 -11.40 -6.21
N PHE A 186 -7.06 -10.58 -7.26
CA PHE A 186 -7.66 -9.25 -7.17
C PHE A 186 -9.10 -9.33 -6.65
N PHE A 187 -9.92 -10.24 -7.17
CA PHE A 187 -11.28 -10.37 -6.66
C PHE A 187 -11.30 -10.92 -5.22
N ALA A 188 -10.40 -11.84 -4.87
CA ALA A 188 -10.31 -12.34 -3.50
C ALA A 188 -9.90 -11.27 -2.48
N TYR A 189 -8.90 -10.45 -2.80
CA TYR A 189 -8.21 -9.53 -1.87
C TYR A 189 -8.54 -8.05 -2.06
N GLN A 190 -9.17 -7.64 -3.17
CA GLN A 190 -9.34 -6.25 -3.66
C GLN A 190 -8.07 -5.57 -4.20
N TYR A 191 -6.94 -6.27 -4.19
CA TYR A 191 -5.66 -5.86 -4.76
C TYR A 191 -4.90 -7.11 -5.21
N VAL A 192 -3.84 -6.95 -6.01
CA VAL A 192 -2.96 -8.07 -6.38
C VAL A 192 -1.79 -8.15 -5.39
N PRO A 193 -1.62 -9.25 -4.62
CA PRO A 193 -0.51 -9.37 -3.66
C PRO A 193 0.88 -9.47 -4.32
N ASP A 194 1.92 -8.97 -3.63
CA ASP A 194 3.31 -9.15 -4.05
C ASP A 194 3.68 -10.65 -4.15
N PRO A 195 4.55 -11.08 -5.08
CA PRO A 195 5.29 -10.29 -6.07
C PRO A 195 4.55 -10.13 -7.40
N LYS A 196 3.28 -10.58 -7.47
CA LYS A 196 2.51 -10.55 -8.72
C LYS A 196 2.08 -9.13 -9.05
N SER A 197 1.99 -8.82 -10.34
CA SER A 197 1.07 -7.80 -10.83
C SER A 197 -0.08 -8.47 -11.57
N ILE A 198 -1.06 -7.69 -12.01
CA ILE A 198 -2.13 -8.18 -12.88
C ILE A 198 -1.61 -8.77 -14.21
N TYR A 199 -0.38 -8.43 -14.62
CA TYR A 199 0.25 -8.89 -15.87
C TYR A 199 1.24 -10.04 -15.63
N ARG A 200 1.42 -10.92 -16.62
CA ARG A 200 2.27 -12.14 -16.49
C ARG A 200 3.74 -11.82 -16.22
N ASN A 201 4.32 -10.91 -17.01
CA ASN A 201 5.76 -10.63 -17.04
C ASN A 201 6.15 -9.34 -16.32
N ILE A 202 5.20 -8.68 -15.64
CA ILE A 202 5.44 -7.52 -14.79
C ILE A 202 5.31 -7.98 -13.33
N HIS A 203 6.33 -7.68 -12.54
CA HIS A 203 6.44 -8.13 -11.16
C HIS A 203 6.67 -6.93 -10.25
N LYS A 204 6.20 -7.05 -9.01
CA LYS A 204 6.56 -6.13 -7.93
C LYS A 204 7.80 -6.66 -7.24
N LEU A 205 8.80 -5.80 -7.00
CA LEU A 205 9.87 -6.17 -6.08
C LEU A 205 9.27 -6.22 -4.67
N ARG A 206 9.45 -7.33 -3.96
CA ARG A 206 8.90 -7.51 -2.60
C ARG A 206 9.49 -6.47 -1.63
N PRO A 207 8.73 -6.04 -0.61
CA PRO A 207 9.27 -5.24 0.50
C PRO A 207 10.51 -5.89 1.14
N GLY A 208 11.50 -5.08 1.53
CA GLY A 208 12.72 -5.58 2.19
C GLY A 208 13.59 -6.47 1.31
N HIS A 209 13.50 -6.31 -0.02
CA HIS A 209 14.32 -7.04 -0.98
C HIS A 209 15.11 -6.11 -1.89
N TRP A 210 16.23 -6.65 -2.38
CA TRP A 210 16.96 -6.09 -3.52
C TRP A 210 17.08 -7.11 -4.65
N LEU A 211 17.34 -6.62 -5.85
CA LEU A 211 17.55 -7.37 -7.08
C LEU A 211 18.77 -6.81 -7.83
N ILE A 212 19.62 -7.69 -8.35
CA ILE A 212 20.73 -7.36 -9.26
C ILE A 212 20.54 -8.08 -10.58
N THR A 213 20.70 -7.38 -11.69
CA THR A 213 20.58 -7.98 -13.03
C THR A 213 21.47 -7.29 -14.08
N ASN A 214 21.86 -8.07 -15.09
CA ASN A 214 22.47 -7.60 -16.34
C ASN A 214 21.57 -7.88 -17.57
N GLY A 215 20.33 -8.34 -17.35
CA GLY A 215 19.38 -8.76 -18.39
C GLY A 215 19.21 -10.28 -18.46
N ASP A 216 20.32 -11.01 -18.43
CA ASP A 216 20.34 -12.47 -18.52
C ASP A 216 20.22 -13.11 -17.13
N GLU A 217 21.08 -12.68 -16.20
CA GLU A 217 21.07 -13.10 -14.82
C GLU A 217 20.20 -12.19 -13.96
N LEU A 218 19.50 -12.78 -13.00
CA LEU A 218 18.74 -12.06 -11.98
C LEU A 218 18.98 -12.73 -10.64
N ARG A 219 19.54 -11.96 -9.70
CA ARG A 219 19.72 -12.37 -8.30
C ARG A 219 18.84 -11.49 -7.43
N GLN A 220 18.08 -12.10 -6.53
CA GLN A 220 17.22 -11.40 -5.59
C GLN A 220 17.49 -11.92 -4.18
N HIS A 221 17.47 -11.03 -3.19
CA HIS A 221 17.71 -11.37 -1.79
C HIS A 221 16.85 -10.53 -0.87
N GLN A 222 16.42 -11.12 0.25
CA GLN A 222 15.69 -10.45 1.31
C GLN A 222 16.69 -9.90 2.33
N TYR A 223 16.88 -8.58 2.37
CA TYR A 223 17.79 -7.95 3.33
C TYR A 223 17.10 -7.63 4.67
N TRP A 224 15.76 -7.66 4.72
CA TRP A 224 15.02 -7.40 5.95
C TRP A 224 13.77 -8.25 6.09
N ASN A 225 13.54 -8.74 7.31
CA ASN A 225 12.28 -9.32 7.75
C ASN A 225 11.97 -8.86 9.19
N VAL A 226 10.69 -8.66 9.49
CA VAL A 226 10.25 -8.41 10.87
C VAL A 226 10.17 -9.75 11.60
N SER A 227 10.70 -9.80 12.83
CA SER A 227 10.68 -10.99 13.68
C SER A 227 9.72 -10.79 14.86
N PHE A 228 8.92 -11.81 15.14
CA PHE A 228 8.03 -11.94 16.30
C PHE A 228 8.55 -13.01 17.29
N ALA A 229 9.75 -13.54 17.08
CA ALA A 229 10.32 -14.65 17.86
C ALA A 229 10.65 -14.32 19.32
N SER A 230 10.91 -13.05 19.65
CA SER A 230 11.40 -12.65 20.97
C SER A 230 10.50 -11.60 21.62
N PRO A 231 9.38 -12.01 22.25
CA PRO A 231 8.57 -11.11 23.04
C PRO A 231 9.37 -10.50 24.20
N SER A 232 9.27 -9.18 24.38
CA SER A 232 9.90 -8.48 25.49
C SER A 232 9.31 -8.90 26.83
N THR A 233 10.18 -8.99 27.85
CA THR A 233 9.82 -9.27 29.25
C THR A 233 9.85 -8.01 30.12
N SER A 234 10.07 -6.83 29.53
CA SER A 234 10.06 -5.55 30.24
C SER A 234 8.69 -5.23 30.83
N SER A 235 8.67 -4.33 31.82
CA SER A 235 7.42 -3.87 32.43
C SER A 235 6.57 -3.06 31.44
N GLU A 236 5.26 -3.00 31.68
CA GLU A 236 4.35 -2.21 30.84
C GLU A 236 4.74 -0.72 30.79
N ASP A 237 5.20 -0.16 31.90
CA ASP A 237 5.64 1.25 31.96
C ASP A 237 6.91 1.53 31.16
N GLU A 238 7.89 0.63 31.20
CA GLU A 238 9.08 0.71 30.33
C GLU A 238 8.70 0.58 28.86
N LEU A 239 7.79 -0.35 28.55
CA LEU A 239 7.33 -0.58 27.18
C LEU A 239 6.56 0.63 26.62
N LYS A 240 5.75 1.27 27.47
CA LYS A 240 5.01 2.49 27.19
C LYS A 240 5.95 3.67 26.93
N ALA A 241 6.92 3.89 27.81
CA ALA A 241 7.90 4.97 27.66
C ALA A 241 8.78 4.78 26.42
N GLY A 242 9.30 3.57 26.20
CA GLY A 242 10.10 3.25 25.02
C GLY A 242 9.33 3.41 23.71
N LEU A 243 8.04 3.03 23.69
CA LEU A 243 7.20 3.24 22.52
C LEU A 243 6.98 4.74 22.24
N TYR A 244 6.69 5.53 23.27
CA TYR A 244 6.53 6.98 23.14
C TYR A 244 7.80 7.63 22.57
N ASP A 245 8.95 7.35 23.17
CA ASP A 245 10.25 7.94 22.76
C ASP A 245 10.59 7.59 21.31
N LEU A 246 10.32 6.35 20.92
CA LEU A 246 10.61 5.86 19.58
C LEU A 246 9.69 6.49 18.52
N ILE A 247 8.40 6.65 18.83
CA ILE A 247 7.47 7.36 17.93
C ILE A 247 7.82 8.85 17.87
N ASN A 248 8.18 9.46 19.00
CA ASN A 248 8.63 10.85 19.07
C ASN A 248 9.85 11.10 18.18
N ASP A 249 10.85 10.22 18.24
CA ASP A 249 12.02 10.26 17.34
C ASP A 249 11.64 10.00 15.88
N ALA A 250 10.75 9.04 15.61
CA ALA A 250 10.27 8.77 14.26
C ALA A 250 9.55 9.97 13.63
N VAL A 251 8.76 10.71 14.41
CA VAL A 251 8.12 11.97 14.00
C VAL A 251 9.19 13.03 13.73
N ARG A 252 10.15 13.21 14.65
CA ARG A 252 11.24 14.18 14.51
C ARG A 252 12.01 14.02 13.21
N LEU A 253 12.43 12.80 12.90
CA LEU A 253 13.16 12.46 11.69
C LEU A 253 12.36 12.77 10.41
N ARG A 254 11.03 12.65 10.46
CA ARG A 254 10.12 12.90 9.31
C ARG A 254 9.68 14.36 9.18
N MET A 255 9.96 15.21 10.16
CA MET A 255 9.69 16.65 10.09
C MET A 255 10.76 17.44 9.31
N VAL A 256 11.87 16.81 8.92
CA VAL A 256 12.93 17.45 8.13
C VAL A 256 12.43 17.72 6.70
N SER A 257 12.23 18.99 6.34
CA SER A 257 11.75 19.44 5.03
C SER A 257 12.18 20.89 4.76
N GLU A 258 12.56 21.23 3.52
CA GLU A 258 12.79 22.62 3.10
C GLU A 258 11.55 23.27 2.47
N VAL A 259 10.48 22.49 2.29
CA VAL A 259 9.16 22.92 1.79
C VAL A 259 8.09 22.83 2.87
N PRO A 260 6.94 23.52 2.73
CA PRO A 260 5.86 23.46 3.70
C PRO A 260 5.41 22.02 3.99
N LEU A 261 5.28 21.71 5.27
CA LEU A 261 4.97 20.39 5.81
C LEU A 261 3.78 20.48 6.76
N GLY A 262 2.86 19.53 6.65
CA GLY A 262 1.67 19.43 7.49
C GLY A 262 1.37 17.99 7.89
N ALA A 263 0.12 17.73 8.27
CA ALA A 263 -0.35 16.39 8.62
C ALA A 263 -1.81 16.15 8.24
N PHE A 264 -2.15 14.89 7.97
CA PHE A 264 -3.53 14.44 7.94
C PHE A 264 -4.05 14.22 9.36
N LEU A 265 -5.22 14.78 9.67
CA LEU A 265 -5.85 14.65 10.97
C LEU A 265 -7.25 14.05 10.82
N SER A 266 -7.49 12.88 11.42
CA SER A 266 -8.83 12.26 11.43
C SER A 266 -9.47 12.29 12.82
N GLY A 267 -8.78 12.86 13.82
CA GLY A 267 -9.17 12.75 15.23
C GLY A 267 -9.07 11.32 15.79
N GLY A 268 -8.52 10.36 15.04
CA GLY A 268 -8.17 9.03 15.56
C GLY A 268 -6.84 9.06 16.31
N VAL A 269 -6.66 8.12 17.26
CA VAL A 269 -5.47 8.03 18.12
C VAL A 269 -4.15 8.15 17.34
N ASP A 270 -4.05 7.52 16.17
CA ASP A 270 -2.80 7.49 15.39
C ASP A 270 -2.42 8.87 14.85
N SER A 271 -3.34 9.50 14.09
CA SER A 271 -3.11 10.84 13.54
C SER A 271 -2.99 11.90 14.63
N SER A 272 -3.76 11.76 15.71
CA SER A 272 -3.72 12.69 16.84
C SER A 272 -2.40 12.60 17.61
N ALA A 273 -1.85 11.39 17.77
CA ALA A 273 -0.55 11.20 18.39
C ALA A 273 0.56 11.84 17.55
N VAL A 274 0.54 11.62 16.23
CA VAL A 274 1.48 12.25 15.29
C VAL A 274 1.39 13.77 15.35
N VAL A 275 0.18 14.34 15.26
CA VAL A 275 -0.03 15.81 15.34
C VAL A 275 0.41 16.38 16.69
N GLY A 276 0.10 15.71 17.80
CA GLY A 276 0.52 16.15 19.13
C GLY A 276 2.04 16.19 19.27
N LEU A 277 2.74 15.15 18.79
CA LEU A 277 4.21 15.12 18.77
C LEU A 277 4.80 16.18 17.84
N MET A 278 4.21 16.39 16.66
CA MET A 278 4.64 17.48 15.76
C MET A 278 4.49 18.86 16.40
N ALA A 279 3.37 19.10 17.09
CA ALA A 279 3.12 20.36 17.78
C ALA A 279 4.08 20.57 18.95
N GLY A 280 4.46 19.51 19.67
CA GLY A 280 5.45 19.56 20.75
C GLY A 280 6.88 19.83 20.28
N GLN A 281 7.22 19.50 19.04
CA GLN A 281 8.56 19.69 18.46
C GLN A 281 8.67 20.97 17.61
N GLY A 282 7.55 21.49 17.10
CA GLY A 282 7.49 22.67 16.25
C GLY A 282 7.42 23.97 17.05
N THR A 283 7.95 25.05 16.46
CA THR A 283 7.78 26.42 17.00
C THR A 283 6.63 27.19 16.34
N ARG A 284 6.00 26.59 15.32
CA ARG A 284 4.87 27.16 14.58
C ARG A 284 3.69 26.19 14.62
N PRO A 285 2.45 26.69 14.51
CA PRO A 285 1.27 25.85 14.33
C PRO A 285 1.48 24.83 13.21
N VAL A 286 1.21 23.55 13.50
CA VAL A 286 1.23 22.51 12.49
C VAL A 286 0.06 22.74 11.55
N THR A 287 0.29 22.77 10.23
CA THR A 287 -0.82 22.75 9.27
C THR A 287 -1.45 21.37 9.26
N THR A 288 -2.74 21.28 9.56
CA THR A 288 -3.47 20.02 9.57
C THR A 288 -4.61 20.04 8.56
N CYS A 289 -4.85 18.91 7.91
CA CYS A 289 -5.91 18.78 6.91
C CYS A 289 -6.83 17.60 7.26
N SER A 290 -8.13 17.82 7.15
CA SER A 290 -9.16 16.83 7.39
C SER A 290 -10.19 16.82 6.28
N ILE A 291 -10.72 15.63 6.01
CA ILE A 291 -11.79 15.43 5.05
C ILE A 291 -13.05 14.98 5.79
N GLY A 292 -14.17 15.62 5.47
CA GLY A 292 -15.51 15.25 5.94
C GLY A 292 -16.39 14.75 4.81
N PHE A 293 -17.49 14.11 5.18
CA PHE A 293 -18.57 13.71 4.27
C PHE A 293 -19.88 14.34 4.75
N ASP A 294 -20.83 14.60 3.86
CA ASP A 294 -22.14 15.19 4.20
C ASP A 294 -23.00 14.27 5.12
N SER A 295 -22.57 13.04 5.37
CA SER A 295 -23.24 12.13 6.29
C SER A 295 -22.71 12.25 7.72
N LYS A 296 -23.56 12.73 8.64
CA LYS A 296 -23.28 12.80 10.09
C LYS A 296 -22.79 11.48 10.71
N ARG A 297 -23.13 10.34 10.11
CA ARG A 297 -22.70 9.02 10.59
C ARG A 297 -21.21 8.73 10.30
N PHE A 298 -20.61 9.43 9.34
CA PHE A 298 -19.24 9.23 8.89
C PHE A 298 -18.36 10.47 9.10
N ASP A 299 -18.85 11.44 9.87
CA ASP A 299 -18.16 12.70 10.09
C ASP A 299 -17.18 12.59 11.28
N GLU A 300 -15.90 12.35 10.98
CA GLU A 300 -14.81 12.42 11.97
C GLU A 300 -14.30 13.85 12.22
N VAL A 301 -14.85 14.87 11.51
CA VAL A 301 -14.31 16.24 11.49
C VAL A 301 -14.43 16.92 12.86
N GLU A 302 -15.50 16.67 13.63
CA GLU A 302 -15.63 17.23 14.99
C GLU A 302 -14.46 16.83 15.90
N TRP A 303 -14.00 15.60 15.79
CA TRP A 303 -12.87 15.08 16.56
C TRP A 303 -11.53 15.65 16.08
N ALA A 304 -11.38 15.79 14.77
CA ALA A 304 -10.22 16.47 14.20
C ALA A 304 -10.14 17.92 14.69
N ARG A 305 -11.26 18.66 14.70
CA ARG A 305 -11.35 20.04 15.19
C ARG A 305 -11.01 20.15 16.68
N LYS A 306 -11.46 19.18 17.50
CA LYS A 306 -11.11 19.13 18.92
C LYS A 306 -9.60 18.99 19.13
N VAL A 307 -8.97 18.06 18.43
CA VAL A 307 -7.52 17.82 18.51
C VAL A 307 -6.74 19.03 17.97
N ALA A 308 -7.20 19.61 16.88
CA ALA A 308 -6.65 20.83 16.30
C ALA A 308 -6.68 22.01 17.29
N GLY A 309 -7.80 22.19 18.00
CA GLY A 309 -7.95 23.22 19.02
C GLY A 309 -7.02 23.01 20.22
N GLN A 310 -6.85 21.76 20.66
CA GLN A 310 -5.96 21.44 21.77
C GLN A 310 -4.49 21.76 21.47
N PHE A 311 -4.03 21.44 20.27
CA PHE A 311 -2.63 21.65 19.86
C PHE A 311 -2.40 22.97 19.12
N GLY A 312 -3.41 23.83 19.00
CA GLY A 312 -3.32 25.13 18.33
C GLY A 312 -2.87 25.03 16.87
N THR A 313 -3.34 24.03 16.13
CA THR A 313 -2.92 23.77 14.74
C THR A 313 -3.58 24.74 13.76
N ASP A 314 -2.93 25.01 12.62
CA ASP A 314 -3.55 25.68 11.47
C ASP A 314 -4.42 24.66 10.71
N HIS A 315 -5.69 24.56 11.09
CA HIS A 315 -6.58 23.48 10.69
C HIS A 315 -7.43 23.83 9.46
N HIS A 316 -7.37 22.98 8.44
CA HIS A 316 -8.13 23.10 7.21
C HIS A 316 -9.05 21.88 7.03
N GLU A 317 -10.33 22.15 6.83
CA GLU A 317 -11.35 21.12 6.65
C GLU A 317 -11.94 21.25 5.24
N PHE A 318 -12.19 20.12 4.58
CA PHE A 318 -12.95 20.08 3.33
C PHE A 318 -14.00 18.98 3.40
N THR A 319 -15.24 19.33 3.08
CA THR A 319 -16.31 18.35 2.93
C THR A 319 -16.35 17.90 1.48
N VAL A 320 -16.22 16.59 1.24
CA VAL A 320 -16.43 16.01 -0.09
C VAL A 320 -17.91 16.17 -0.44
N ARG A 321 -18.23 17.21 -1.21
CA ARG A 321 -19.53 17.37 -1.86
C ARG A 321 -19.64 16.38 -3.02
N GLU A 322 -20.86 15.95 -3.33
CA GLU A 322 -21.19 15.05 -4.44
C GLU A 322 -20.41 15.40 -5.74
N ASN A 323 -19.36 14.64 -6.02
CA ASN A 323 -18.61 14.69 -7.28
C ASN A 323 -17.78 13.40 -7.52
N VAL A 324 -18.07 12.32 -6.77
CA VAL A 324 -17.33 11.05 -6.84
C VAL A 324 -17.45 10.46 -8.25
N ALA A 325 -18.66 10.41 -8.81
CA ALA A 325 -18.90 9.87 -10.16
C ALA A 325 -18.14 10.58 -11.26
N ALA A 326 -17.94 11.91 -11.15
CA ALA A 326 -17.21 12.67 -12.17
C ALA A 326 -15.68 12.44 -12.09
N ASN A 327 -15.16 12.01 -10.93
CA ASN A 327 -13.72 11.88 -10.69
C ASN A 327 -13.24 10.44 -10.66
N ILE A 328 -14.10 9.46 -10.39
CA ILE A 328 -13.71 8.08 -10.12
C ILE A 328 -12.94 7.43 -11.29
N ASP A 329 -13.31 7.71 -12.54
CA ASP A 329 -12.57 7.25 -13.73
C ASP A 329 -11.14 7.80 -13.74
N GLY A 330 -10.98 9.09 -13.42
CA GLY A 330 -9.68 9.76 -13.33
C GLY A 330 -8.86 9.27 -12.15
N ILE A 331 -9.50 9.00 -11.01
CA ILE A 331 -8.87 8.46 -9.81
C ILE A 331 -8.35 7.04 -10.07
N ALA A 332 -9.16 6.18 -10.71
CA ALA A 332 -8.80 4.80 -11.01
C ALA A 332 -7.55 4.69 -11.90
N ARG A 333 -7.31 5.66 -12.81
CA ARG A 333 -6.09 5.73 -13.65
C ARG A 333 -4.79 5.94 -12.87
N TYR A 334 -4.86 6.32 -11.59
CA TYR A 334 -3.64 6.36 -10.78
C TYR A 334 -3.23 4.96 -10.33
N PHE A 335 -4.16 4.00 -10.32
CA PHE A 335 -3.88 2.60 -10.10
C PHE A 335 -3.53 1.92 -11.43
N ASP A 336 -2.27 1.51 -11.53
CA ASP A 336 -1.64 0.82 -12.65
C ASP A 336 -2.22 -0.58 -12.97
N GLU A 337 -2.92 -1.14 -11.99
CA GLU A 337 -3.54 -2.46 -11.95
C GLU A 337 -4.85 -2.33 -11.14
N PRO A 338 -5.80 -3.29 -11.24
CA PRO A 338 -7.10 -3.12 -10.60
C PRO A 338 -6.94 -3.07 -9.07
N PHE A 339 -7.64 -2.13 -8.44
CA PHE A 339 -7.54 -1.83 -7.01
C PHE A 339 -8.91 -1.38 -6.47
N ALA A 340 -9.39 -2.01 -5.39
CA ALA A 340 -10.79 -1.92 -4.97
C ALA A 340 -11.02 -1.56 -3.49
N ASP A 341 -10.04 -1.03 -2.76
CA ASP A 341 -10.33 -0.39 -1.46
C ASP A 341 -11.05 0.97 -1.68
N PRO A 342 -12.34 1.09 -1.35
CA PRO A 342 -13.11 2.29 -1.67
C PRO A 342 -12.66 3.54 -0.92
N SER A 343 -11.83 3.39 0.13
CA SER A 343 -11.25 4.53 0.85
C SER A 343 -10.19 5.29 0.05
N PHE A 344 -9.78 4.82 -1.14
CA PHE A 344 -8.94 5.62 -2.02
C PHE A 344 -9.60 6.95 -2.42
N VAL A 345 -10.93 7.01 -2.50
CA VAL A 345 -11.68 8.21 -2.89
C VAL A 345 -11.48 9.35 -1.88
N PRO A 346 -11.75 9.18 -0.57
CA PRO A 346 -11.42 10.22 0.40
C PRO A 346 -9.92 10.50 0.52
N THR A 347 -9.04 9.48 0.35
CA THR A 347 -7.59 9.72 0.35
C THR A 347 -7.14 10.62 -0.80
N TYR A 348 -7.77 10.51 -1.98
CA TYR A 348 -7.54 11.41 -3.11
C TYR A 348 -7.91 12.85 -2.75
N PHE A 349 -9.13 13.07 -2.26
CA PHE A 349 -9.61 14.43 -1.94
C PHE A 349 -8.86 15.08 -0.76
N VAL A 350 -8.51 14.33 0.30
CA VAL A 350 -7.71 14.89 1.39
C VAL A 350 -6.30 15.24 0.93
N SER A 351 -5.73 14.45 0.01
CA SER A 351 -4.43 14.76 -0.60
C SER A 351 -4.49 15.98 -1.50
N GLN A 352 -5.58 16.13 -2.27
CA GLN A 352 -5.84 17.32 -3.08
C GLN A 352 -5.92 18.58 -2.21
N LEU A 353 -6.66 18.52 -1.10
CA LEU A 353 -6.76 19.62 -0.14
C LEU A 353 -5.39 19.96 0.46
N ALA A 354 -4.70 18.95 0.99
CA ALA A 354 -3.42 19.16 1.64
C ALA A 354 -2.38 19.74 0.67
N ARG A 355 -2.39 19.32 -0.60
CA ARG A 355 -1.46 19.84 -1.62
C ARG A 355 -1.58 21.36 -1.81
N GLN A 356 -2.77 21.94 -1.61
CA GLN A 356 -2.98 23.39 -1.70
C GLN A 356 -2.24 24.17 -0.60
N LYS A 357 -1.82 23.50 0.47
CA LYS A 357 -1.19 24.11 1.65
C LYS A 357 0.25 23.64 1.85
N VAL A 358 0.51 22.36 1.60
CA VAL A 358 1.77 21.70 1.92
C VAL A 358 2.26 20.83 0.75
N THR A 359 3.55 20.55 0.73
CA THR A 359 4.16 19.61 -0.23
C THR A 359 4.47 18.26 0.43
N VAL A 360 4.57 18.25 1.76
CA VAL A 360 4.78 17.06 2.59
C VAL A 360 3.68 16.98 3.66
N ALA A 361 3.14 15.79 3.89
CA ALA A 361 2.18 15.52 4.96
C ALA A 361 2.61 14.29 5.78
N LEU A 362 2.55 14.39 7.11
CA LEU A 362 2.65 13.23 7.99
C LEU A 362 1.27 12.58 8.16
N ALA A 363 1.24 11.25 8.19
CA ALA A 363 0.04 10.45 8.32
C ALA A 363 0.16 9.41 9.44
N GLY A 364 -0.98 8.96 9.96
CA GLY A 364 -1.09 7.99 11.06
C GLY A 364 -1.08 6.53 10.62
N ASP A 365 -0.72 6.21 9.38
CA ASP A 365 -0.69 4.83 8.86
C ASP A 365 0.32 3.96 9.65
N GLY A 366 0.00 2.69 9.87
CA GLY A 366 0.77 1.74 10.67
C GLY A 366 0.29 1.55 12.10
N GLY A 367 -0.56 2.45 12.61
CA GLY A 367 -1.09 2.32 13.98
C GLY A 367 -2.04 1.14 14.14
N ASP A 368 -2.82 0.80 13.12
CA ASP A 368 -3.75 -0.34 13.15
C ASP A 368 -3.03 -1.69 12.93
N GLU A 369 -2.07 -1.74 12.02
CA GLU A 369 -1.34 -2.93 11.61
C GLU A 369 -0.33 -3.39 12.66
N ASN A 370 0.37 -2.47 13.29
CA ASN A 370 1.38 -2.81 14.32
C ASN A 370 0.76 -3.15 15.68
N PHE A 371 -0.37 -2.51 16.03
CA PHE A 371 -0.94 -2.55 17.39
C PHE A 371 -2.34 -3.17 17.45
N ALA A 372 -2.70 -4.03 16.49
CA ALA A 372 -3.97 -4.76 16.46
C ALA A 372 -5.21 -3.83 16.55
N GLY A 373 -5.24 -2.79 15.72
CA GLY A 373 -6.25 -1.73 15.77
C GLY A 373 -7.57 -1.99 15.04
N TYR A 374 -7.58 -2.88 14.07
CA TYR A 374 -8.79 -3.25 13.34
C TYR A 374 -9.69 -4.20 14.14
N SER A 375 -11.01 -4.10 13.90
CA SER A 375 -11.99 -5.02 14.50
C SER A 375 -11.75 -6.48 14.09
N LYS A 376 -11.22 -6.72 12.88
CA LYS A 376 -10.90 -8.06 12.38
C LYS A 376 -9.98 -8.84 13.31
N TYR A 377 -8.96 -8.21 13.90
CA TYR A 377 -8.04 -8.89 14.81
C TYR A 377 -8.72 -9.36 16.09
N ARG A 378 -9.62 -8.54 16.64
CA ARG A 378 -10.38 -8.92 17.83
C ARG A 378 -11.36 -10.05 17.55
N ILE A 379 -12.03 -10.00 16.40
CA ILE A 379 -12.96 -11.05 15.96
C ILE A 379 -12.19 -12.35 15.78
N ASP A 380 -11.12 -12.34 14.99
CA ASP A 380 -10.27 -13.50 14.73
C ASP A 380 -9.68 -14.09 16.03
N GLN A 381 -9.14 -13.27 16.94
CA GLN A 381 -8.63 -13.77 18.21
C GLN A 381 -9.73 -14.43 19.06
N THR A 382 -10.95 -13.90 19.01
CA THR A 382 -12.11 -14.50 19.69
C THR A 382 -12.49 -15.83 19.04
N GLU A 383 -12.56 -15.88 17.71
CA GLU A 383 -12.82 -17.12 16.96
C GLU A 383 -11.76 -18.18 17.23
N ASN A 384 -10.49 -17.80 17.31
CA ASN A 384 -9.42 -18.75 17.60
C ASN A 384 -9.47 -19.26 19.04
N ARG A 385 -9.84 -18.43 20.02
CA ARG A 385 -10.12 -18.89 21.39
C ARG A 385 -11.25 -19.91 21.40
N LEU A 386 -12.35 -19.64 20.70
CA LEU A 386 -13.46 -20.58 20.55
C LEU A 386 -13.01 -21.87 19.84
N ARG A 387 -12.18 -21.77 18.80
CA ARG A 387 -11.62 -22.93 18.07
C ARG A 387 -10.81 -23.85 19.00
N ARG A 388 -10.11 -23.29 20.00
CA ARG A 388 -9.33 -24.06 20.99
C ARG A 388 -10.21 -24.76 22.04
N LEU A 389 -11.46 -24.34 22.23
CA LEU A 389 -12.38 -24.99 23.18
C LEU A 389 -12.94 -26.32 22.64
N PHE A 390 -12.93 -26.53 21.32
CA PHE A 390 -13.48 -27.73 20.68
C PHE A 390 -12.39 -28.53 19.93
N PRO A 391 -12.31 -29.86 20.10
CA PRO A 391 -11.37 -30.69 19.35
C PRO A 391 -11.55 -30.57 17.82
N GLY A 392 -10.44 -30.56 17.08
CA GLY A 392 -10.41 -30.38 15.62
C GLY A 392 -11.34 -31.31 14.83
N PRO A 393 -11.33 -32.65 15.05
CA PRO A 393 -12.20 -33.58 14.33
C PRO A 393 -13.69 -33.32 14.56
N LEU A 394 -14.08 -33.02 15.81
CA LEU A 394 -15.46 -32.73 16.18
C LEU A 394 -15.98 -31.48 15.46
N ARG A 395 -15.15 -30.44 15.47
CA ARG A 395 -15.41 -29.14 14.84
C ARG A 395 -15.57 -29.27 13.33
N ARG A 396 -14.67 -30.00 12.66
CA ARG A 396 -14.74 -30.26 11.20
C ARG A 396 -15.94 -31.10 10.81
N ALA A 397 -16.37 -32.05 11.66
CA ALA A 397 -17.50 -32.92 11.39
C ALA A 397 -18.87 -32.25 11.64
N LEU A 398 -19.04 -31.55 12.76
CA LEU A 398 -20.35 -31.06 13.20
C LEU A 398 -20.68 -29.66 12.71
N PHE A 399 -19.72 -28.74 12.75
CA PHE A 399 -20.02 -27.31 12.57
C PHE A 399 -20.50 -26.95 11.15
N PRO A 400 -20.02 -27.57 10.05
CA PRO A 400 -20.60 -27.33 8.73
C PRO A 400 -22.08 -27.73 8.60
N GLY A 401 -22.50 -28.80 9.31
CA GLY A 401 -23.90 -29.23 9.35
C GLY A 401 -24.77 -28.23 10.10
N LEU A 402 -24.33 -27.84 11.30
CA LEU A 402 -25.02 -26.85 12.14
C LEU A 402 -25.08 -25.47 11.47
N GLY A 403 -24.00 -25.07 10.80
CA GLY A 403 -23.93 -23.82 10.03
C GLY A 403 -24.97 -23.78 8.92
N ARG A 404 -25.05 -24.84 8.09
CA ARG A 404 -26.07 -24.95 7.04
C ARG A 404 -27.50 -24.96 7.60
N MET A 405 -27.72 -25.59 8.75
CA MET A 405 -29.03 -25.56 9.42
C MET A 405 -29.40 -24.16 9.91
N ALA A 406 -28.45 -23.42 10.48
CA ALA A 406 -28.66 -22.03 10.87
C ALA A 406 -28.96 -21.16 9.64
N GLY A 407 -28.16 -21.28 8.57
CA GLY A 407 -28.31 -20.52 7.33
C GLY A 407 -29.69 -20.63 6.68
N ARG A 408 -30.35 -21.80 6.78
CA ARG A 408 -31.72 -22.04 6.25
C ARG A 408 -32.80 -21.15 6.86
N ILE A 409 -32.58 -20.60 8.05
CA ILE A 409 -33.55 -19.73 8.73
C ILE A 409 -33.50 -18.30 8.15
N GLY A 410 -32.38 -17.90 7.53
CA GLY A 410 -32.25 -16.66 6.75
C GLY A 410 -32.23 -15.35 7.54
N SER A 411 -32.27 -15.39 8.87
CA SER A 411 -32.21 -14.17 9.70
C SER A 411 -30.77 -13.61 9.81
N PRO A 412 -30.58 -12.31 10.11
CA PRO A 412 -29.24 -11.73 10.29
C PRO A 412 -28.38 -12.44 11.34
N ALA A 413 -28.99 -12.87 12.45
CA ALA A 413 -28.28 -13.58 13.52
C ALA A 413 -27.85 -14.98 13.08
N THR A 414 -28.71 -15.69 12.34
CA THR A 414 -28.42 -17.05 11.88
C THR A 414 -27.38 -17.09 10.77
N ARG A 415 -27.31 -16.05 9.92
CA ARG A 415 -26.21 -15.87 8.96
C ARG A 415 -24.86 -15.60 9.62
N LYS A 416 -24.85 -14.81 10.70
CA LYS A 416 -23.63 -14.65 11.52
C LYS A 416 -23.21 -15.98 12.15
N ALA A 417 -24.16 -16.77 12.64
CA ALA A 417 -23.89 -18.09 13.17
C ALA A 417 -23.37 -19.07 12.10
N GLU A 418 -23.96 -19.07 10.91
CA GLU A 418 -23.46 -19.85 9.77
C GLU A 418 -22.02 -19.49 9.41
N SER A 419 -21.74 -18.19 9.28
CA SER A 419 -20.38 -17.70 9.00
C SER A 419 -19.39 -18.13 10.08
N LEU A 420 -19.73 -17.92 11.35
CA LEU A 420 -18.89 -18.29 12.50
C LEU A 420 -18.66 -19.80 12.57
N LEU A 421 -19.69 -20.63 12.40
CA LEU A 421 -19.54 -22.09 12.42
C LEU A 421 -18.70 -22.58 11.24
N GLY A 422 -18.83 -21.93 10.08
CA GLY A 422 -17.99 -22.18 8.92
C GLY A 422 -16.51 -21.88 9.18
N THR A 423 -16.18 -20.69 9.68
CA THR A 423 -14.78 -20.28 9.98
C THR A 423 -14.21 -21.07 11.15
N LEU A 424 -15.05 -21.38 12.14
CA LEU A 424 -14.70 -22.30 13.20
C LEU A 424 -14.44 -23.69 12.67
N ALA A 425 -14.98 -24.17 11.55
CA ALA A 425 -14.64 -25.50 10.99
C ALA A 425 -13.26 -25.56 10.30
N MET A 426 -12.69 -24.40 9.98
CA MET A 426 -11.43 -24.27 9.22
C MET A 426 -10.20 -24.17 10.14
N ASP A 427 -9.00 -24.36 9.57
CA ASP A 427 -7.76 -24.04 10.24
C ASP A 427 -7.58 -22.51 10.34
N PRO A 428 -6.81 -21.98 11.33
CA PRO A 428 -6.79 -20.55 11.64
C PRO A 428 -6.40 -19.65 10.48
N ASP A 429 -5.42 -20.05 9.69
CA ASP A 429 -4.95 -19.38 8.49
C ASP A 429 -6.03 -19.28 7.40
N ARG A 430 -6.74 -20.38 7.12
CA ARG A 430 -7.85 -20.43 6.14
C ARG A 430 -9.05 -19.63 6.61
N ALA A 431 -9.35 -19.65 7.90
CA ALA A 431 -10.42 -18.87 8.50
C ALA A 431 -10.14 -17.37 8.41
N PHE A 432 -8.90 -16.97 8.70
CA PHE A 432 -8.47 -15.58 8.56
C PHE A 432 -8.60 -15.10 7.11
N PHE A 433 -8.11 -15.89 6.14
CA PHE A 433 -8.36 -15.60 4.71
C PHE A 433 -9.86 -15.46 4.42
N THR A 434 -10.68 -16.42 4.86
CA THR A 434 -12.12 -16.45 4.53
C THR A 434 -12.89 -15.25 5.09
N THR A 435 -12.49 -14.72 6.25
CA THR A 435 -13.11 -13.53 6.87
C THR A 435 -12.62 -12.22 6.25
N ASN A 436 -11.50 -12.24 5.54
CA ASN A 436 -10.91 -11.09 4.85
C ASN A 436 -10.98 -11.23 3.31
N CYS A 437 -11.64 -12.27 2.81
CA CYS A 437 -11.86 -12.51 1.40
C CYS A 437 -13.19 -11.86 0.99
N PHE A 438 -13.14 -11.03 -0.04
CA PHE A 438 -14.30 -10.29 -0.54
C PHE A 438 -15.10 -11.15 -1.52
N PHE A 439 -14.45 -11.68 -2.54
CA PHE A 439 -15.09 -12.53 -3.53
C PHE A 439 -14.87 -14.01 -3.22
N ARG A 440 -15.82 -14.60 -2.50
CA ARG A 440 -15.73 -16.01 -2.06
C ARG A 440 -15.74 -16.97 -3.25
N GLN A 441 -15.11 -18.13 -3.07
CA GLN A 441 -15.04 -19.20 -4.08
C GLN A 441 -16.42 -19.59 -4.65
N SER A 442 -17.47 -19.63 -3.83
CA SER A 442 -18.82 -19.93 -4.30
C SER A 442 -19.37 -18.90 -5.30
N LEU A 443 -19.13 -17.60 -5.05
CA LEU A 443 -19.56 -16.53 -5.95
C LEU A 443 -18.67 -16.50 -7.20
N TRP A 444 -17.36 -16.74 -7.04
CA TRP A 444 -16.43 -16.91 -8.16
C TRP A 444 -16.93 -18.00 -9.09
N ASP A 445 -17.22 -19.19 -8.55
CA ASP A 445 -17.70 -20.33 -9.32
C ASP A 445 -19.09 -20.11 -9.92
N GLU A 446 -19.93 -19.27 -9.31
CA GLU A 446 -21.23 -18.90 -9.90
C GLU A 446 -21.05 -18.04 -11.15
N LEU A 447 -20.14 -17.07 -11.11
CA LEU A 447 -20.06 -15.98 -12.08
C LEU A 447 -18.97 -16.16 -13.15
N VAL A 448 -17.87 -16.84 -12.86
CA VAL A 448 -16.71 -16.95 -13.76
C VAL A 448 -17.04 -17.73 -15.05
N ARG A 449 -16.53 -17.26 -16.19
CA ARG A 449 -16.62 -17.97 -17.47
C ARG A 449 -15.75 -19.23 -17.49
N ASP A 450 -16.11 -20.19 -18.34
CA ASP A 450 -15.47 -21.52 -18.37
C ASP A 450 -13.98 -21.48 -18.73
N ASP A 451 -13.53 -20.56 -19.56
CA ASP A 451 -12.12 -20.43 -19.93
C ASP A 451 -11.27 -20.02 -18.71
N LEU A 452 -11.64 -18.92 -18.05
CA LEU A 452 -10.95 -18.46 -16.84
C LEU A 452 -11.11 -19.44 -15.68
N ARG A 453 -12.25 -20.15 -15.59
CA ARG A 453 -12.45 -21.24 -14.63
C ARG A 453 -11.42 -22.34 -14.80
N ARG A 454 -11.20 -22.80 -16.04
CA ARG A 454 -10.21 -23.84 -16.36
C ARG A 454 -8.79 -23.38 -16.05
N GLU A 455 -8.45 -22.15 -16.40
CA GLU A 455 -7.11 -21.58 -16.15
C GLU A 455 -6.81 -21.37 -14.66
N THR A 456 -7.84 -21.25 -13.80
CA THR A 456 -7.69 -20.99 -12.36
C THR A 456 -8.18 -22.13 -11.46
N ALA A 457 -8.45 -23.31 -12.03
CA ALA A 457 -9.02 -24.46 -11.31
C ALA A 457 -8.09 -24.98 -10.19
N GLU A 458 -6.78 -25.00 -10.43
CA GLU A 458 -5.77 -25.50 -9.49
C GLU A 458 -5.17 -24.40 -8.61
N TYR A 459 -5.67 -23.17 -8.72
CA TYR A 459 -5.16 -22.02 -7.98
C TYR A 459 -6.12 -21.58 -6.87
N ASP A 460 -5.62 -21.54 -5.64
CA ASP A 460 -6.36 -21.05 -4.47
C ASP A 460 -5.68 -19.80 -3.90
N PRO A 461 -6.32 -18.61 -3.97
CA PRO A 461 -5.77 -17.38 -3.41
C PRO A 461 -5.41 -17.49 -1.92
N ALA A 462 -6.08 -18.35 -1.16
CA ALA A 462 -5.83 -18.52 0.26
C ALA A 462 -4.39 -18.96 0.58
N GLU A 463 -3.70 -19.62 -0.36
CA GLU A 463 -2.32 -20.09 -0.15
C GLU A 463 -1.35 -18.93 0.08
N ILE A 464 -1.63 -17.71 -0.41
CA ILE A 464 -0.83 -16.52 -0.12
C ILE A 464 -0.91 -16.19 1.37
N THR A 465 -2.12 -16.10 1.92
CA THR A 465 -2.33 -15.85 3.36
C THR A 465 -1.75 -16.98 4.21
N ARG A 466 -1.95 -18.25 3.80
CA ARG A 466 -1.47 -19.42 4.54
C ARG A 466 0.06 -19.48 4.58
N ALA A 467 0.74 -19.21 3.47
CA ALA A 467 2.19 -19.17 3.41
C ALA A 467 2.77 -18.14 4.38
N HIS A 468 2.29 -16.89 4.34
CA HIS A 468 2.77 -15.86 5.26
C HIS A 468 2.41 -16.13 6.73
N TYR A 469 1.25 -16.73 7.01
CA TYR A 469 0.90 -17.17 8.36
C TYR A 469 1.87 -18.25 8.88
N ALA A 470 2.29 -19.17 8.01
CA ALA A 470 3.24 -20.23 8.35
C ALA A 470 4.68 -19.71 8.52
N ASP A 471 5.07 -18.70 7.73
CA ASP A 471 6.41 -18.08 7.77
C ASP A 471 6.67 -17.22 9.01
N ALA A 472 5.63 -16.87 9.77
CA ALA A 472 5.76 -16.09 11.00
C ALA A 472 6.50 -16.90 12.07
N ASP A 473 7.61 -16.35 12.57
CA ASP A 473 8.54 -16.97 13.54
C ASP A 473 8.05 -16.90 14.99
N THR A 474 6.77 -17.15 15.23
CA THR A 474 6.15 -17.13 16.57
C THR A 474 5.02 -18.13 16.66
N ASP A 475 4.75 -18.70 17.83
CA ASP A 475 3.57 -19.53 18.06
C ASP A 475 2.34 -18.72 18.51
N ASP A 476 2.51 -17.43 18.81
CA ASP A 476 1.40 -16.57 19.18
C ASP A 476 0.51 -16.27 17.97
N HIS A 477 -0.78 -16.60 18.10
CA HIS A 477 -1.71 -16.48 16.99
C HIS A 477 -1.88 -15.04 16.49
N LEU A 478 -2.00 -14.06 17.41
CA LEU A 478 -2.16 -12.67 17.01
C LEU A 478 -0.89 -12.18 16.31
N GLY A 479 0.29 -12.59 16.77
CA GLY A 479 1.58 -12.36 16.11
C GLY A 479 1.58 -12.87 14.66
N LYS A 480 1.16 -14.11 14.42
CA LYS A 480 1.06 -14.67 13.05
C LYS A 480 0.12 -13.87 12.15
N ILE A 481 -1.02 -13.43 12.68
CA ILE A 481 -2.00 -12.63 11.94
C ILE A 481 -1.45 -11.24 11.60
N LEU A 482 -0.83 -10.55 12.57
CA LEU A 482 -0.22 -9.25 12.33
C LEU A 482 0.94 -9.35 11.34
N TYR A 483 1.78 -10.37 11.46
CA TYR A 483 2.84 -10.65 10.47
C TYR A 483 2.24 -10.84 9.06
N THR A 484 1.19 -11.64 8.94
CA THR A 484 0.52 -11.90 7.65
C THR A 484 0.02 -10.60 7.03
N ASP A 485 -0.64 -9.72 7.79
CA ASP A 485 -1.09 -8.43 7.29
C ASP A 485 0.06 -7.47 6.96
N LEU A 486 1.16 -7.48 7.74
CA LEU A 486 2.38 -6.72 7.42
C LEU A 486 3.03 -7.17 6.11
N LYS A 487 2.81 -8.41 5.67
CA LYS A 487 3.33 -8.97 4.41
C LYS A 487 2.38 -8.90 3.22
N THR A 488 1.09 -8.73 3.46
CA THR A 488 0.05 -8.76 2.41
C THR A 488 -0.74 -7.46 2.38
N TYR A 489 -1.62 -7.24 3.37
CA TYR A 489 -2.54 -6.13 3.45
C TYR A 489 -1.85 -4.76 3.51
N LEU A 490 -0.82 -4.59 4.35
CA LEU A 490 -0.10 -3.31 4.47
C LEU A 490 0.57 -2.89 3.14
N PRO A 491 1.45 -3.71 2.52
CA PRO A 491 2.13 -3.33 1.28
C PRO A 491 1.25 -3.41 0.03
N GLY A 492 0.20 -4.24 0.03
CA GLY A 492 -0.69 -4.44 -1.12
C GLY A 492 -1.89 -3.48 -1.18
N ASP A 493 -2.41 -3.07 -0.02
CA ASP A 493 -3.60 -2.22 0.09
C ASP A 493 -3.26 -0.82 0.61
N ILE A 494 -2.95 -0.73 1.90
CA ILE A 494 -2.83 0.55 2.63
C ILE A 494 -1.76 1.46 2.03
N LEU A 495 -0.55 0.93 1.81
CA LEU A 495 0.57 1.72 1.28
C LEU A 495 0.39 2.08 -0.20
N VAL A 496 -0.24 1.21 -0.99
CA VAL A 496 -0.55 1.50 -2.40
C VAL A 496 -1.56 2.64 -2.48
N LYS A 497 -2.67 2.55 -1.74
CA LYS A 497 -3.67 3.62 -1.67
C LYS A 497 -3.04 4.96 -1.31
N VAL A 498 -2.29 5.00 -0.21
CA VAL A 498 -1.71 6.26 0.28
C VAL A 498 -0.72 6.84 -0.72
N ASP A 499 0.17 6.02 -1.29
CA ASP A 499 1.13 6.49 -2.31
C ASP A 499 0.43 6.97 -3.58
N ARG A 500 -0.50 6.19 -4.16
CA ARG A 500 -1.14 6.55 -5.43
C ARG A 500 -2.00 7.80 -5.29
N MET A 501 -2.78 7.89 -4.22
CA MET A 501 -3.70 9.01 -4.03
C MET A 501 -2.98 10.29 -3.62
N SER A 502 -1.91 10.22 -2.83
CA SER A 502 -1.12 11.41 -2.52
C SER A 502 -0.30 11.89 -3.72
N MET A 503 0.29 10.96 -4.46
CA MET A 503 1.13 11.30 -5.61
C MET A 503 0.34 11.73 -6.85
N ALA A 504 -0.95 11.40 -6.94
CA ALA A 504 -1.87 12.02 -7.91
C ALA A 504 -1.86 13.56 -7.82
N HIS A 505 -1.51 14.12 -6.67
CA HIS A 505 -1.40 15.55 -6.42
C HIS A 505 0.03 16.00 -6.11
N SER A 506 1.05 15.19 -6.41
CA SER A 506 2.45 15.51 -6.08
C SER A 506 2.64 15.84 -4.59
N LEU A 507 1.93 15.14 -3.70
CA LEU A 507 2.03 15.30 -2.25
C LEU A 507 2.79 14.12 -1.66
N GLU A 508 3.91 14.39 -0.98
CA GLU A 508 4.63 13.36 -0.25
C GLU A 508 3.97 13.06 1.09
N THR A 509 3.64 11.78 1.31
CA THR A 509 3.16 11.29 2.60
C THR A 509 4.26 10.54 3.35
N ARG A 510 4.36 10.80 4.66
CA ARG A 510 5.32 10.16 5.58
C ARG A 510 4.57 9.52 6.74
N ALA A 511 4.82 8.24 7.00
CA ALA A 511 4.18 7.48 8.08
C ALA A 511 5.20 7.17 9.21
N PRO A 512 5.18 7.91 10.34
CA PRO A 512 6.06 7.69 11.49
C PRO A 512 5.82 6.37 12.21
N LEU A 513 4.57 5.91 12.33
CA LEU A 513 4.25 4.63 12.96
C LEU A 513 4.72 3.42 12.15
N LEU A 514 5.16 3.64 10.91
CA LEU A 514 5.84 2.66 10.05
C LEU A 514 7.35 2.90 9.98
N ASP A 515 7.96 3.59 10.94
CA ASP A 515 9.41 3.50 11.14
C ASP A 515 9.79 2.06 11.45
N TYR A 516 10.83 1.52 10.80
CA TYR A 516 11.15 0.10 10.95
C TYR A 516 11.47 -0.25 12.41
N ARG A 517 12.03 0.70 13.16
CA ARG A 517 12.31 0.53 14.59
C ARG A 517 11.00 0.45 15.38
N VAL A 518 10.00 1.27 15.05
CA VAL A 518 8.66 1.19 15.67
C VAL A 518 7.98 -0.14 15.34
N VAL A 519 8.12 -0.63 14.11
CA VAL A 519 7.58 -1.94 13.70
C VAL A 519 8.27 -3.09 14.44
N GLU A 520 9.59 -3.09 14.54
CA GLU A 520 10.37 -4.10 15.28
C GLU A 520 10.03 -4.06 16.77
N TYR A 521 9.95 -2.85 17.35
CA TYR A 521 9.53 -2.67 18.74
C TYR A 521 8.12 -3.21 18.96
N ALA A 522 7.18 -2.85 18.09
CA ALA A 522 5.81 -3.36 18.13
C ALA A 522 5.78 -4.88 17.99
N ALA A 523 6.56 -5.48 17.09
CA ALA A 523 6.65 -6.93 16.92
C ALA A 523 7.13 -7.64 18.19
N SER A 524 8.05 -7.03 18.94
CA SER A 524 8.52 -7.53 20.24
C SER A 524 7.49 -7.42 21.38
N LEU A 525 6.39 -6.66 21.23
CA LEU A 525 5.41 -6.52 22.30
C LEU A 525 4.60 -7.80 22.49
N PRO A 526 4.39 -8.26 23.74
CA PRO A 526 3.42 -9.28 24.04
C PRO A 526 2.03 -8.95 23.46
N SER A 527 1.39 -9.92 22.82
CA SER A 527 0.08 -9.72 22.17
C SER A 527 -1.02 -9.19 23.10
N ALA A 528 -0.93 -9.49 24.40
CA ALA A 528 -1.83 -8.96 25.42
C ALA A 528 -1.74 -7.44 25.63
N LEU A 529 -0.60 -6.82 25.26
CA LEU A 529 -0.40 -5.36 25.29
C LEU A 529 -0.81 -4.69 23.96
N LYS A 530 -1.04 -5.45 22.90
CA LYS A 530 -1.64 -4.94 21.64
C LYS A 530 -3.16 -4.98 21.72
N LEU A 531 -3.70 -6.12 22.17
CA LEU A 531 -5.14 -6.37 22.30
C LEU A 531 -5.47 -6.86 23.72
N HIS A 532 -5.80 -5.91 24.60
CA HIS A 532 -6.00 -6.17 26.03
C HIS A 532 -7.49 -6.27 26.35
N ARG A 533 -7.99 -7.46 26.70
CA ARG A 533 -9.40 -7.69 27.09
C ARG A 533 -10.42 -7.09 26.11
N GLY A 534 -10.10 -7.08 24.81
CA GLY A 534 -10.95 -6.54 23.74
C GLY A 534 -10.68 -5.06 23.41
N GLU A 535 -9.86 -4.37 24.20
CA GLU A 535 -9.33 -3.04 23.91
C GLU A 535 -8.20 -3.13 22.89
N LYS A 536 -8.37 -2.43 21.78
CA LYS A 536 -7.45 -2.45 20.63
C LYS A 536 -6.40 -1.35 20.79
N LYS A 537 -5.20 -1.53 20.23
CA LYS A 537 -4.10 -0.56 20.34
C LYS A 537 -3.77 -0.21 21.79
N TYR A 538 -3.88 -1.17 22.70
CA TYR A 538 -3.88 -0.89 24.14
C TYR A 538 -2.62 -0.11 24.57
N LEU A 539 -1.42 -0.66 24.32
CA LEU A 539 -0.18 0.02 24.71
C LEU A 539 0.04 1.34 23.96
N LEU A 540 -0.38 1.44 22.69
CA LEU A 540 -0.29 2.70 21.94
C LEU A 540 -1.14 3.79 22.60
N LYS A 541 -2.39 3.48 22.97
CA LYS A 541 -3.27 4.42 23.69
C LYS A 541 -2.66 4.83 25.02
N LYS A 542 -2.17 3.84 25.79
CA LYS A 542 -1.48 4.07 27.07
C LYS A 542 -0.27 4.98 26.91
N SER A 543 0.50 4.85 25.83
CA SER A 543 1.69 5.67 25.58
C SER A 543 1.38 7.14 25.34
N PHE A 544 0.14 7.49 25.01
CA PHE A 544 -0.28 8.87 24.76
C PHE A 544 -1.32 9.38 25.76
N GLU A 545 -1.56 8.66 26.86
CA GLU A 545 -2.31 9.18 28.01
C GLU A 545 -1.62 10.44 28.56
N GLY A 546 -2.41 11.45 28.94
CA GLY A 546 -1.91 12.75 29.38
C GLY A 546 -1.54 13.71 28.24
N MET A 547 -1.15 13.21 27.06
CA MET A 547 -0.98 14.04 25.86
C MET A 547 -2.30 14.22 25.10
N LEU A 548 -3.09 13.15 24.96
CA LEU A 548 -4.38 13.17 24.27
C LEU A 548 -5.53 13.00 25.27
N PRO A 549 -6.71 13.61 25.02
CA PRO A 549 -7.88 13.43 25.86
C PRO A 549 -8.39 11.98 25.80
N ASP A 550 -8.90 11.47 26.91
CA ASP A 550 -9.40 10.10 27.02
C ASP A 550 -10.52 9.81 26.00
N ASP A 551 -11.37 10.79 25.72
CA ASP A 551 -12.44 10.63 24.74
C ASP A 551 -11.95 10.59 23.29
N VAL A 552 -10.74 11.10 23.01
CA VAL A 552 -10.06 10.90 21.71
C VAL A 552 -9.37 9.52 21.67
N LEU A 553 -8.70 9.13 22.76
CA LEU A 553 -7.95 7.87 22.86
C LEU A 553 -8.84 6.63 22.81
N TYR A 554 -9.95 6.66 23.56
CA TYR A 554 -10.80 5.49 23.79
C TYR A 554 -12.09 5.48 22.97
N ARG A 555 -12.28 6.42 22.04
CA ARG A 555 -13.44 6.39 21.13
C ARG A 555 -13.45 5.16 20.24
N GLN A 556 -14.66 4.78 19.84
CA GLN A 556 -14.85 3.85 18.74
C GLN A 556 -14.63 4.60 17.42
N LYS A 557 -13.47 4.39 16.79
CA LYS A 557 -13.15 4.90 15.45
C LYS A 557 -14.15 4.33 14.43
N MET A 558 -14.71 5.17 13.57
CA MET A 558 -15.58 4.76 12.48
C MET A 558 -14.76 4.25 11.28
N GLY A 559 -13.55 4.82 11.10
CA GLY A 559 -12.64 4.49 10.03
C GLY A 559 -12.96 5.30 8.77
N PHE A 560 -12.07 5.22 7.76
CA PHE A 560 -12.30 5.81 6.44
C PHE A 560 -13.32 4.98 5.62
N SER A 561 -14.44 4.59 6.24
CA SER A 561 -15.49 3.83 5.59
C SER A 561 -16.37 4.76 4.76
N VAL A 562 -16.59 4.39 3.50
CA VAL A 562 -17.54 5.09 2.62
C VAL A 562 -18.89 4.37 2.63
N PRO A 563 -20.01 5.07 2.38
CA PRO A 563 -21.33 4.46 2.31
C PRO A 563 -21.52 3.74 0.95
N LEU A 564 -20.74 2.69 0.70
CA LEU A 564 -20.59 2.07 -0.61
C LEU A 564 -21.89 1.61 -1.26
N ALA A 565 -22.81 1.02 -0.48
CA ALA A 565 -24.12 0.61 -0.97
C ALA A 565 -24.97 1.81 -1.42
N HIS A 566 -24.86 2.94 -0.71
CA HIS A 566 -25.51 4.20 -1.11
C HIS A 566 -24.84 4.77 -2.37
N TRP A 567 -23.51 4.76 -2.44
CA TRP A 567 -22.78 5.19 -3.64
C TRP A 567 -23.21 4.44 -4.89
N LEU A 568 -23.20 3.10 -4.84
CA LEU A 568 -23.61 2.27 -5.97
C LEU A 568 -25.07 2.54 -6.38
N ARG A 569 -25.99 2.68 -5.42
CA ARG A 569 -27.41 2.94 -5.74
C ARG A 569 -27.74 4.36 -6.16
N HIS A 570 -26.88 5.33 -5.86
CA HIS A 570 -27.17 6.74 -6.06
C HIS A 570 -26.00 7.45 -6.76
N GLU A 571 -24.97 7.85 -6.03
CA GLU A 571 -23.92 8.76 -6.52
C GLU A 571 -23.23 8.27 -7.80
N ILE A 572 -22.84 6.99 -7.86
CA ILE A 572 -22.12 6.39 -9.01
C ILE A 572 -23.01 5.42 -9.80
N ARG A 573 -24.34 5.46 -9.60
CA ARG A 573 -25.26 4.50 -10.23
C ARG A 573 -25.16 4.50 -11.75
N GLY A 574 -25.15 5.68 -12.38
CA GLY A 574 -25.10 5.76 -13.85
C GLY A 574 -23.84 5.12 -14.43
N LEU A 575 -22.70 5.25 -13.73
CA LEU A 575 -21.45 4.59 -14.08
C LEU A 575 -21.55 3.07 -13.89
N ALA A 576 -22.06 2.61 -12.75
CA ALA A 576 -22.25 1.19 -12.46
C ALA A 576 -23.21 0.51 -13.45
N ASP A 577 -24.33 1.15 -13.78
CA ASP A 577 -25.28 0.69 -14.80
C ASP A 577 -24.57 0.53 -16.16
N GLY A 578 -23.71 1.47 -16.54
CA GLY A 578 -22.90 1.38 -17.76
C GLY A 578 -21.81 0.30 -17.71
N VAL A 579 -21.24 0.00 -16.54
CA VAL A 579 -20.29 -1.11 -16.34
C VAL A 579 -20.99 -2.46 -16.49
N PHE A 580 -22.11 -2.67 -15.79
CA PHE A 580 -22.79 -3.97 -15.77
C PHE A 580 -23.64 -4.25 -17.02
N SER A 581 -23.86 -3.24 -17.86
CA SER A 581 -24.54 -3.41 -19.15
C SER A 581 -23.59 -3.64 -20.33
N ASP A 582 -22.28 -3.39 -20.17
CA ASP A 582 -21.28 -3.51 -21.24
C ASP A 582 -20.86 -4.98 -21.48
N ASP A 583 -21.25 -5.54 -22.62
CA ASP A 583 -20.87 -6.91 -23.05
C ASP A 583 -19.51 -6.97 -23.75
N GLY A 584 -18.81 -5.83 -23.94
CA GLY A 584 -17.48 -5.75 -24.55
C GLY A 584 -16.36 -5.32 -23.60
N GLY A 585 -16.67 -5.19 -22.31
CA GLY A 585 -15.73 -4.77 -21.27
C GLY A 585 -14.86 -5.90 -20.72
N GLY A 586 -14.02 -5.58 -19.75
CA GLY A 586 -13.17 -6.55 -19.06
C GLY A 586 -13.98 -7.53 -18.21
N LEU A 587 -15.11 -7.09 -17.66
CA LEU A 587 -16.00 -8.01 -16.95
C LEU A 587 -16.57 -9.11 -17.84
N ALA A 588 -16.87 -8.81 -19.12
CA ALA A 588 -17.39 -9.80 -20.06
C ALA A 588 -16.33 -10.85 -20.48
N GLU A 589 -15.04 -10.52 -20.36
CA GLU A 589 -13.95 -11.46 -20.53
C GLU A 589 -13.84 -12.44 -19.34
N CYS A 590 -14.16 -11.98 -18.13
CA CYS A 590 -14.00 -12.77 -16.91
C CYS A 590 -15.28 -13.51 -16.46
N PHE A 591 -16.46 -12.93 -16.67
CA PHE A 591 -17.71 -13.34 -16.03
C PHE A 591 -18.89 -13.49 -17.00
N ASP A 592 -19.85 -14.30 -16.58
CA ASP A 592 -21.18 -14.38 -17.19
C ASP A 592 -21.99 -13.12 -16.86
N MET A 593 -22.05 -12.21 -17.81
CA MET A 593 -22.70 -10.90 -17.65
C MET A 593 -24.19 -11.00 -17.33
N ASN A 594 -24.88 -12.08 -17.70
CA ASN A 594 -26.29 -12.25 -17.33
C ASN A 594 -26.45 -12.45 -15.82
N LYS A 595 -25.56 -13.25 -15.21
CA LYS A 595 -25.56 -13.45 -13.76
C LYS A 595 -25.09 -12.21 -13.01
N VAL A 596 -24.10 -11.50 -13.54
CA VAL A 596 -23.65 -10.20 -13.00
C VAL A 596 -24.81 -9.20 -12.98
N ARG A 597 -25.58 -9.08 -14.06
CA ARG A 597 -26.77 -8.22 -14.09
C ARG A 597 -27.82 -8.63 -13.08
N GLN A 598 -28.07 -9.93 -12.88
CA GLN A 598 -28.99 -10.40 -11.85
C GLN A 598 -28.51 -10.02 -10.44
N LEU A 599 -27.20 -10.12 -10.18
CA LEU A 599 -26.59 -9.68 -8.94
C LEU A 599 -26.78 -8.17 -8.72
N TRP A 600 -26.56 -7.38 -9.78
CA TRP A 600 -26.76 -5.94 -9.78
C TRP A 600 -28.22 -5.56 -9.49
N GLN A 601 -29.19 -6.20 -10.15
CA GLN A 601 -30.61 -5.95 -9.91
C GLN A 601 -31.04 -6.28 -8.48
N ARG A 602 -30.53 -7.37 -7.89
CA ARG A 602 -30.76 -7.68 -6.46
C ARG A 602 -30.24 -6.58 -5.55
N HIS A 603 -29.07 -6.02 -5.85
CA HIS A 603 -28.50 -4.91 -5.08
C HIS A 603 -29.35 -3.64 -5.17
N LEU A 604 -29.87 -3.31 -6.36
CA LEU A 604 -30.79 -2.17 -6.56
C LEU A 604 -32.10 -2.33 -5.77
N GLN A 605 -32.54 -3.56 -5.50
CA GLN A 605 -33.70 -3.88 -4.66
C GLN A 605 -33.42 -3.81 -3.16
N GLY A 606 -32.21 -3.39 -2.75
CA GLY A 606 -31.82 -3.22 -1.34
C GLY A 606 -31.14 -4.45 -0.72
N GLN A 607 -30.72 -5.44 -1.52
CA GLN A 607 -29.94 -6.58 -1.02
C GLN A 607 -28.44 -6.23 -0.98
N ASP A 608 -27.95 -5.83 0.20
CA ASP A 608 -26.59 -5.31 0.37
C ASP A 608 -25.49 -6.39 0.46
N HIS A 609 -25.82 -7.67 0.23
CA HIS A 609 -24.91 -8.80 0.48
C HIS A 609 -23.62 -8.77 -0.34
N HIS A 610 -23.70 -8.32 -1.59
CA HIS A 610 -22.58 -8.35 -2.53
C HIS A 610 -22.07 -6.96 -2.90
N THR A 611 -22.26 -5.99 -2.00
CA THR A 611 -21.90 -4.58 -2.23
C THR A 611 -20.41 -4.42 -2.55
N GLN A 612 -19.54 -5.11 -1.81
CA GLN A 612 -18.09 -5.02 -2.00
C GLN A 612 -17.63 -5.73 -3.28
N GLU A 613 -18.27 -6.84 -3.64
CA GLU A 613 -17.98 -7.61 -4.85
C GLU A 613 -18.40 -6.83 -6.10
N LEU A 614 -19.58 -6.21 -6.09
CA LEU A 614 -20.03 -5.32 -7.15
C LEU A 614 -19.10 -4.12 -7.32
N TRP A 615 -18.65 -3.51 -6.21
CA TRP A 615 -17.64 -2.45 -6.26
C TRP A 615 -16.31 -2.93 -6.85
N SER A 616 -15.85 -4.12 -6.48
CA SER A 616 -14.61 -4.70 -7.02
C SER A 616 -14.72 -4.93 -8.53
N MET A 617 -15.90 -5.31 -9.03
CA MET A 617 -16.18 -5.39 -10.46
C MET A 617 -16.15 -4.02 -11.15
N VAL A 618 -16.73 -2.99 -10.53
CA VAL A 618 -16.64 -1.61 -11.04
C VAL A 618 -15.18 -1.17 -11.12
N ALA A 619 -14.41 -1.33 -10.05
CA ALA A 619 -13.00 -0.96 -10.01
C ALA A 619 -12.15 -1.71 -11.06
N PHE A 620 -12.42 -2.99 -11.28
CA PHE A 620 -11.78 -3.78 -12.34
C PHE A 620 -12.08 -3.21 -13.73
N GLU A 621 -13.34 -2.91 -14.02
CA GLU A 621 -13.75 -2.36 -15.31
C GLU A 621 -13.17 -0.95 -15.55
N LEU A 622 -13.08 -0.13 -14.51
CA LEU A 622 -12.44 1.19 -14.60
C LEU A 622 -10.97 1.09 -14.99
N TRP A 623 -10.23 0.19 -14.35
CA TRP A 623 -8.84 -0.10 -14.72
C TRP A 623 -8.74 -0.67 -16.14
N TRP A 624 -9.61 -1.61 -16.52
CA TRP A 624 -9.63 -2.22 -17.85
C TRP A 624 -9.83 -1.17 -18.95
N ARG A 625 -10.78 -0.25 -18.78
CA ARG A 625 -11.03 0.84 -19.72
C ARG A 625 -9.84 1.78 -19.84
N ALA A 626 -9.11 2.01 -18.74
CA ALA A 626 -7.94 2.87 -18.72
C ALA A 626 -6.72 2.26 -19.42
N TYR A 627 -6.49 0.95 -19.27
CA TYR A 627 -5.21 0.32 -19.66
C TYR A 627 -5.31 -0.79 -20.70
N GLN A 628 -6.45 -1.48 -20.84
CA GLN A 628 -6.58 -2.66 -21.72
C GLN A 628 -7.31 -2.37 -23.03
N LYS A 629 -8.36 -1.53 -22.99
CA LYS A 629 -9.23 -1.29 -24.17
C LYS A 629 -8.50 -0.58 -25.33
N GLY A 630 -7.41 0.15 -25.04
CA GLY A 630 -6.60 0.88 -26.04
C GLY A 630 -5.75 0.00 -26.96
N GLU A 631 -5.32 -1.18 -26.51
CA GLU A 631 -4.42 -2.04 -27.31
C GLU A 631 -5.13 -2.83 -28.42
N ARG A 632 -6.45 -3.05 -28.29
CA ARG A 632 -7.20 -3.91 -29.22
C ARG A 632 -7.52 -3.25 -30.58
N HIS A 633 -7.40 -1.92 -30.71
CA HIS A 633 -7.63 -1.24 -31.99
C HIS A 633 -6.37 -1.14 -32.88
N GLY A 634 -5.21 -1.64 -32.42
CA GLY A 634 -3.96 -1.66 -33.19
C GLY A 634 -3.68 -2.96 -33.96
N LYS A 635 -4.60 -3.93 -33.98
CA LYS A 635 -4.42 -5.24 -34.65
C LYS A 635 -5.51 -5.61 -35.66
N ALA A 636 -6.17 -4.61 -36.24
CA ALA A 636 -7.05 -4.81 -37.39
C ALA A 636 -6.91 -3.66 -38.39
N THR A 637 -5.79 -3.65 -39.11
CA THR A 637 -5.67 -3.35 -40.56
C THR A 637 -4.26 -3.65 -41.00
#